data_AF-A0A9P9EQC5-F1
#
_entry.id   AF-A0A9P9EQC5-F1
#
_cell.length_a   1.000
_cell.length_b   1.000
_cell.length_c   1.000
_cell.angle_alpha   90.00
_cell.angle_beta   90.00
_cell.angle_gamma   90.00
#
_symmetry.space_group_name_H-M   'P 1'
#
loop_
_entity.id
_entity.type
_entity.pdbx_description
1 polymer ?
#
loop_
_entity_poly.entity_id
_entity_poly.type
_entity_poly.pdbx_seq_one_letter_code
_entity_poly.pdbx_strand_id
1 'polypeptide(L)'
;MIPGLCLLTLAGLASAALEPRQIMHHVRHQPTFNFVRDIQDRDSAPCKVLSQAYVASGAKLGDAPIVDVPPSVAIACLKSVPLAKERDLALIDYLLPFVGFQSTLETLANPPKEYLFPGVDVLGGIEAVRTKLTKNGYKSQYEFMTDLRGIFTAANDNHFNYPPALLNAFMFVRRGLDITPLSADGVKLPRFFMSLDVLRGNNQELDYRPSAIASIDGIAIVKWLENDAARYPANYQDPDAQFNNMFSTIQRTATGAVGATLLTQFEVPDFHTVRFRNGSELQITNNLIFMPTTDFNGISSGEDFQAALEIPSSSSSNSKREEVRFRRTDNESSSDDESAVSGFPEPIVKHSMGNLAGYFLDHPGYHDTAVLSILSFLPVGFDLSDLNSFNITDFVLEGREVIVEFFNKAKRANRDKLIIDLSANGGGSVALANEIYRLLFPEGEFSGWDRYRANDVLAATSDASYDTLVNVMITSSEYYPIGPDGKAIKTGAEWFGPYSAAGGQNVTAAFQQDKDVSWDQSSEVYYNGVDPDSTVIKKAIFKPKNILVVTDGTCASACGILTGLLTRTQGIRTLALGGRRLSSPMQAMGGVKGTLLYRNSDIVSATAQFLSGIKQNQEAITKLSKSSAAFPSLEDAPLLPLVAGASGGQVNALNGYTSDDLDGYPVHFRYEAANCRLFYTQLMTKDVTEQWRHAHDAAWKGAKCVAGSTSNDDNTIGDDTVAYDKTTNTTQKLRVFAIQWIKLTWLDLLVMALIGGATVGLYHAPIPALVTRTFPITFDSSGDIIYPQWAYPYRGWIIPSWLSGLISIAVPILVYLAAQVRIKSAWDASNAIVGTVWAVILGSVFQVALKQLVGGFRPYFLDVCQPDISLAGERNRTGLDGVGFQQIMYTIDICTQKDYAKLKNAVTSFPSGHSTAAFAGFGFLFLWLNAKLKVWADHKPAFWKLALNFVPLLGAVLICGSLTIDAAHNWYDIVAGAAIGIVMAFAAYRTSYAAVWDWRFNHLPLQQRDTFRYGFDGDVNYAGQTLSGSVGWGAKRDWPHGGLDSAASSTMFARRTSASGQTRTKRRAPLGDEAV
;
A
#
# COMPACT_ATOMS: atom_id res chain seq x y z
N MET A 1 61.02 -25.37 6.39
CA MET A 1 61.10 -23.92 6.10
C MET A 1 59.78 -23.27 6.51
N ILE A 2 59.79 -22.62 7.67
CA ILE A 2 58.91 -21.53 8.16
C ILE A 2 59.58 -20.21 7.66
N PRO A 3 59.00 -18.97 7.62
CA PRO A 3 57.80 -18.38 8.30
C PRO A 3 56.86 -17.57 7.38
N GLY A 4 55.72 -17.01 7.81
CA GLY A 4 55.06 -16.89 9.14
C GLY A 4 53.60 -16.45 8.90
N LEU A 5 52.56 -16.87 9.63
CA LEU A 5 52.25 -16.98 11.06
C LEU A 5 52.14 -15.65 11.83
N CYS A 6 50.95 -15.49 12.44
CA CYS A 6 50.63 -14.80 13.71
C CYS A 6 50.40 -13.29 13.72
N LEU A 7 49.13 -12.88 13.95
CA LEU A 7 48.59 -12.40 15.24
C LEU A 7 47.39 -11.45 15.00
N LEU A 8 46.22 -11.81 15.54
CA LEU A 8 45.51 -11.02 16.57
C LEU A 8 44.15 -11.65 16.90
N THR A 9 44.17 -12.51 17.91
CA THR A 9 43.08 -12.61 18.88
C THR A 9 43.24 -11.50 19.93
N LEU A 10 42.10 -11.00 20.42
CA LEU A 10 41.91 -10.21 21.66
C LEU A 10 42.41 -8.75 21.68
N ALA A 11 41.47 -7.80 21.58
CA ALA A 11 41.08 -6.91 22.70
C ALA A 11 40.33 -5.69 22.15
N GLY A 12 39.03 -5.65 22.44
CA GLY A 12 38.14 -4.55 22.09
C GLY A 12 36.74 -4.76 22.67
N LEU A 13 36.67 -5.26 23.90
CA LEU A 13 35.54 -5.01 24.78
C LEU A 13 35.45 -3.49 24.99
N ALA A 14 34.57 -2.83 24.24
CA ALA A 14 33.95 -1.58 24.65
C ALA A 14 32.71 -1.34 23.80
N SER A 15 31.56 -1.36 24.47
CA SER A 15 30.27 -0.88 23.96
C SER A 15 29.53 -1.79 22.98
N ALA A 16 29.40 -3.07 23.32
CA ALA A 16 28.08 -3.72 23.21
C ALA A 16 27.16 -3.14 24.31
N ALA A 17 26.92 -1.84 24.26
CA ALA A 17 25.63 -1.35 24.66
C ALA A 17 24.73 -1.76 23.50
N LEU A 18 23.96 -2.83 23.68
CA LEU A 18 22.70 -2.98 22.97
C LEU A 18 22.00 -1.64 23.13
N GLU A 19 22.13 -0.77 22.12
CA GLU A 19 21.36 0.45 22.10
C GLU A 19 19.88 0.02 22.15
N PRO A 20 19.05 0.61 23.01
CA PRO A 20 17.60 0.44 22.98
C PRO A 20 16.96 0.83 21.62
N ARG A 21 17.76 1.20 20.60
CA ARG A 21 17.32 1.60 19.27
C ARG A 21 16.62 0.50 18.47
N GLN A 22 16.82 -0.78 18.77
CA GLN A 22 16.15 -1.84 18.02
C GLN A 22 14.68 -2.07 18.44
N ILE A 23 14.25 -1.57 19.60
CA ILE A 23 12.85 -1.66 20.03
C ILE A 23 11.97 -0.63 19.29
N MET A 24 12.58 0.42 18.72
CA MET A 24 11.89 1.57 18.10
C MET A 24 11.86 1.57 16.56
N HIS A 25 12.44 0.59 15.86
CA HIS A 25 12.54 0.61 14.39
C HIS A 25 11.18 0.61 13.65
N HIS A 26 10.06 0.45 14.35
CA HIS A 26 8.70 0.52 13.79
C HIS A 26 7.78 1.57 14.41
N VAL A 27 8.22 2.31 15.44
CA VAL A 27 7.53 3.53 15.85
C VAL A 27 7.94 4.60 14.84
N ARG A 28 7.09 4.80 13.82
CA ARG A 28 7.34 5.61 12.62
C ARG A 28 8.38 6.70 12.81
N HIS A 29 9.42 6.71 11.99
CA HIS A 29 10.20 7.91 11.72
C HIS A 29 9.27 8.96 11.10
N GLN A 30 8.56 9.70 11.94
CA GLN A 30 7.85 10.88 11.50
C GLN A 30 8.92 11.80 10.89
N PRO A 31 8.80 12.17 9.61
CA PRO A 31 9.67 13.20 9.06
C PRO A 31 9.41 14.46 9.88
N THR A 32 10.38 14.83 10.70
CA THR A 32 10.41 16.13 11.35
C THR A 32 10.75 17.14 10.28
N PHE A 33 9.86 18.12 10.10
CA PHE A 33 10.15 19.22 9.19
C PHE A 33 10.90 20.27 9.99
N ASN A 34 12.23 20.33 9.82
CA ASN A 34 13.03 21.42 10.37
C ASN A 34 12.90 22.62 9.44
N PHE A 35 12.14 23.65 9.86
CA PHE A 35 11.94 24.85 9.06
C PHE A 35 13.06 25.87 9.33
N VAL A 36 13.37 26.73 8.35
CA VAL A 36 14.34 27.83 8.53
C VAL A 36 13.91 28.80 9.63
N ARG A 37 12.60 28.93 9.87
CA ARG A 37 12.02 29.69 11.00
C ARG A 37 12.23 29.05 12.38
N ASP A 38 12.48 27.74 12.47
CA ASP A 38 12.79 27.08 13.76
C ASP A 38 14.12 27.59 14.37
N ILE A 39 14.98 28.22 13.56
CA ILE A 39 16.36 28.57 13.94
C ILE A 39 16.54 30.09 14.10
N GLN A 40 15.79 30.91 13.37
CA GLN A 40 16.05 32.36 13.30
C GLN A 40 15.21 33.23 14.25
N ASP A 41 14.16 32.67 14.88
CA ASP A 41 13.16 33.48 15.59
C ASP A 41 12.84 32.94 17.00
N ARG A 42 13.80 32.26 17.64
CA ARG A 42 13.69 31.87 19.06
C ARG A 42 13.50 33.10 19.98
N ASP A 43 13.83 34.29 19.47
CA ASP A 43 13.66 35.60 20.11
C ASP A 43 12.30 36.28 19.81
N SER A 44 11.40 35.69 19.01
CA SER A 44 10.11 36.32 18.61
C SER A 44 8.86 35.87 19.39
N ALA A 45 9.04 35.12 20.49
CA ALA A 45 7.94 34.66 21.36
C ALA A 45 6.79 33.99 20.57
N PRO A 46 7.00 32.83 19.92
CA PRO A 46 6.00 32.19 19.05
C PRO A 46 4.67 31.88 19.74
N CYS A 47 4.70 31.56 21.03
CA CYS A 47 3.48 31.34 21.82
C CYS A 47 2.65 32.62 22.00
N LYS A 48 3.30 33.78 22.10
CA LYS A 48 2.63 35.08 22.14
C LYS A 48 1.88 35.38 20.85
N VAL A 49 2.43 34.99 19.69
CA VAL A 49 1.76 35.15 18.39
C VAL A 49 0.49 34.31 18.34
N LEU A 50 0.53 33.05 18.82
CA LEU A 50 -0.66 32.20 18.92
C LEU A 50 -1.74 32.82 19.83
N SER A 51 -1.34 33.30 21.02
CA SER A 51 -2.27 33.95 21.96
C SER A 51 -2.92 35.19 21.35
N GLN A 52 -2.13 36.03 20.66
CA GLN A 52 -2.65 37.20 19.95
C GLN A 52 -3.62 36.82 18.84
N ALA A 53 -3.35 35.76 18.08
CA ALA A 53 -4.26 35.28 17.03
C ALA A 53 -5.59 34.76 17.60
N TYR A 54 -5.55 34.03 18.72
CA TYR A 54 -6.74 33.57 19.43
C TYR A 54 -7.59 34.73 19.98
N VAL A 55 -6.95 35.71 20.62
CA VAL A 55 -7.64 36.91 21.13
C VAL A 55 -8.21 37.73 19.97
N ALA A 56 -7.47 37.88 18.87
CA ALA A 56 -7.91 38.62 17.69
C ALA A 56 -9.09 37.97 16.96
N SER A 57 -9.27 36.65 17.04
CA SER A 57 -10.46 35.99 16.49
C SER A 57 -11.73 36.23 17.32
N GLY A 58 -11.62 36.86 18.50
CA GLY A 58 -12.74 37.09 19.41
C GLY A 58 -13.26 35.81 20.07
N ALA A 59 -12.48 34.74 20.04
CA ALA A 59 -12.88 33.43 20.55
C ALA A 59 -12.87 33.39 22.08
N LYS A 60 -13.73 32.54 22.63
CA LYS A 60 -13.85 32.22 24.05
C LYS A 60 -13.71 30.71 24.23
N LEU A 61 -13.50 30.26 25.47
CA LEU A 61 -13.54 28.84 25.81
C LEU A 61 -14.87 28.23 25.32
N GLY A 62 -14.79 27.12 24.57
CA GLY A 62 -15.91 26.52 23.84
C GLY A 62 -15.91 26.78 22.33
N ASP A 63 -15.19 27.78 21.84
CA ASP A 63 -15.09 28.09 20.40
C ASP A 63 -13.96 27.30 19.72
N ALA A 64 -14.12 26.97 18.44
CA ALA A 64 -13.09 26.32 17.61
C ALA A 64 -12.67 27.19 16.41
N PRO A 65 -12.08 28.39 16.64
CA PRO A 65 -11.74 29.31 15.57
C PRO A 65 -10.61 28.76 14.68
N ILE A 66 -10.75 28.97 13.36
CA ILE A 66 -9.68 28.74 12.40
C ILE A 66 -8.98 30.08 12.16
N VAL A 67 -7.68 30.14 12.41
CA VAL A 67 -6.86 31.35 12.30
C VAL A 67 -5.79 31.20 11.23
N ASP A 68 -5.46 32.31 10.56
CA ASP A 68 -4.39 32.39 9.56
C ASP A 68 -3.03 32.52 10.25
N VAL A 69 -2.61 31.44 10.91
CA VAL A 69 -1.30 31.30 11.55
C VAL A 69 -0.54 30.17 10.86
N PRO A 70 0.68 30.43 10.35
CA PRO A 70 1.50 29.40 9.74
C PRO A 70 1.83 28.26 10.73
N PRO A 71 1.68 26.99 10.33
CA PRO A 71 2.05 25.82 11.13
C PRO A 71 3.43 25.92 11.79
N SER A 72 4.43 26.47 11.11
CA SER A 72 5.79 26.66 11.65
C SER A 72 5.83 27.47 12.94
N VAL A 73 4.97 28.49 13.09
CA VAL A 73 4.87 29.29 14.33
C VAL A 73 4.32 28.46 15.47
N ALA A 74 3.30 27.67 15.20
CA ALA A 74 2.65 26.85 16.21
C ALA A 74 3.55 25.70 16.67
N ILE A 75 4.25 25.06 15.73
CA ILE A 75 5.26 24.03 16.00
C ILE A 75 6.42 24.63 16.83
N ALA A 76 6.88 25.85 16.50
CA ALA A 76 7.90 26.53 17.27
C ALA A 76 7.47 26.82 18.72
N CYS A 77 6.19 27.18 18.94
CA CYS A 77 5.66 27.30 20.30
C CYS A 77 5.69 25.96 21.05
N LEU A 78 5.20 24.86 20.45
CA LEU A 78 5.27 23.53 21.06
C LEU A 78 6.71 23.10 21.40
N LYS A 79 7.66 23.33 20.48
CA LYS A 79 9.09 23.04 20.68
C LYS A 79 9.75 23.94 21.74
N SER A 80 9.15 25.08 22.07
CA SER A 80 9.63 25.98 23.13
C SER A 80 9.24 25.53 24.54
N VAL A 81 8.30 24.60 24.68
CA VAL A 81 7.80 24.13 25.97
C VAL A 81 8.89 23.33 26.72
N PRO A 82 9.24 23.73 27.95
CA PRO A 82 10.30 23.08 28.72
C PRO A 82 9.89 21.67 29.16
N LEU A 83 10.88 20.76 29.20
CA LEU A 83 10.67 19.37 29.62
C LEU A 83 10.31 19.29 31.11
N ALA A 84 9.19 18.67 31.46
CA ALA A 84 8.72 18.49 32.83
C ALA A 84 9.10 17.11 33.38
N LYS A 85 10.42 16.81 33.41
CA LYS A 85 10.98 15.47 33.62
C LYS A 85 10.36 14.68 34.79
N GLU A 86 10.19 15.29 35.95
CA GLU A 86 9.63 14.61 37.13
C GLU A 86 8.15 14.25 36.92
N ARG A 87 7.37 15.14 36.30
CA ARG A 87 5.96 14.89 35.96
C ARG A 87 5.83 13.88 34.82
N ASP A 88 6.75 13.90 33.88
CA ASP A 88 6.79 12.95 32.76
C ASP A 88 7.06 11.53 33.25
N LEU A 89 7.99 11.36 34.21
CA LEU A 89 8.21 10.06 34.87
C LEU A 89 6.95 9.61 35.62
N ALA A 90 6.33 10.51 36.38
CA ALA A 90 5.07 10.23 37.07
C ALA A 90 3.95 9.88 36.10
N LEU A 91 3.89 10.49 34.90
CA LEU A 91 2.90 10.18 33.87
C LEU A 91 3.11 8.77 33.32
N ILE A 92 4.35 8.36 33.09
CA ILE A 92 4.64 6.97 32.66
C ILE A 92 4.17 5.99 33.73
N ASP A 93 4.51 6.24 35.01
CA ASP A 93 4.06 5.40 36.13
C ASP A 93 2.53 5.36 36.24
N TYR A 94 1.88 6.50 36.00
CA TYR A 94 0.43 6.64 36.00
C TYR A 94 -0.25 5.85 34.87
N LEU A 95 0.30 5.88 33.65
CA LEU A 95 -0.30 5.23 32.48
C LEU A 95 -0.12 3.71 32.46
N LEU A 96 0.95 3.18 33.07
CA LEU A 96 1.30 1.75 32.98
C LEU A 96 0.19 0.80 33.48
N PRO A 97 -0.47 1.02 34.63
CA PRO A 97 -1.60 0.20 35.06
C PRO A 97 -2.76 0.17 34.06
N PHE A 98 -3.07 1.31 33.42
CA PHE A 98 -4.10 1.37 32.37
C PHE A 98 -3.69 0.61 31.12
N VAL A 99 -2.45 0.80 30.65
CA VAL A 99 -1.89 0.04 29.53
C VAL A 99 -1.92 -1.46 29.82
N GLY A 100 -1.79 -1.87 31.09
CA GLY A 100 -1.93 -3.27 31.52
C GLY A 100 -3.28 -3.92 31.18
N PHE A 101 -4.35 -3.14 30.99
CA PHE A 101 -5.66 -3.63 30.54
C PHE A 101 -5.75 -3.81 29.03
N GLN A 102 -4.81 -3.28 28.24
CA GLN A 102 -4.81 -3.48 26.79
C GLN A 102 -4.74 -4.97 26.48
N SER A 103 -5.77 -5.47 25.81
CA SER A 103 -6.01 -6.90 25.63
C SER A 103 -5.11 -7.56 24.60
N THR A 104 -4.25 -6.81 23.90
CA THR A 104 -3.48 -7.30 22.74
C THR A 104 -1.98 -7.17 22.86
N LEU A 105 -1.43 -6.82 24.04
CA LEU A 105 0.00 -6.47 24.20
C LEU A 105 0.97 -7.55 23.67
N GLU A 106 0.85 -8.80 24.12
CA GLU A 106 1.76 -9.89 23.73
C GLU A 106 1.56 -10.30 22.27
N THR A 107 0.31 -10.31 21.82
CA THR A 107 -0.04 -10.60 20.41
C THR A 107 0.44 -9.49 19.47
N LEU A 108 0.38 -8.21 19.84
CA LEU A 108 0.92 -7.10 19.06
C LEU A 108 2.43 -7.18 18.94
N ALA A 109 3.13 -7.60 20.00
CA ALA A 109 4.57 -7.78 19.94
C ALA A 109 4.97 -8.91 18.96
N ASN A 110 4.16 -9.98 18.90
CA ASN A 110 4.39 -11.15 18.05
C ASN A 110 3.15 -11.54 17.25
N PRO A 111 2.73 -10.72 16.26
CA PRO A 111 1.45 -10.90 15.61
C PRO A 111 1.47 -12.09 14.64
N PRO A 112 0.31 -12.68 14.33
CA PRO A 112 0.24 -13.75 13.36
C PRO A 112 0.64 -13.25 11.98
N LYS A 113 0.98 -14.20 11.11
CA LYS A 113 1.41 -13.92 9.73
C LYS A 113 0.43 -13.04 8.96
N GLU A 114 -0.86 -13.16 9.26
CA GLU A 114 -1.98 -12.49 8.60
C GLU A 114 -2.26 -11.07 9.07
N TYR A 115 -1.64 -10.63 10.17
CA TYR A 115 -1.69 -9.23 10.58
C TYR A 115 -0.94 -8.35 9.56
N LEU A 116 -1.59 -7.27 9.12
CA LEU A 116 -1.13 -6.48 7.97
C LEU A 116 -0.07 -5.42 8.32
N PHE A 117 0.21 -5.24 9.60
CA PHE A 117 1.23 -4.30 10.11
C PHE A 117 2.39 -5.04 10.76
N PRO A 118 3.55 -4.38 10.92
CA PRO A 118 4.62 -4.91 11.75
C PRO A 118 4.18 -5.03 13.22
N GLY A 119 4.75 -5.99 13.94
CA GLY A 119 4.54 -6.11 15.38
C GLY A 119 5.13 -4.92 16.14
N VAL A 120 4.51 -4.60 17.28
CA VAL A 120 4.87 -3.48 18.16
C VAL A 120 4.90 -3.95 19.61
N ASP A 121 6.06 -3.81 20.25
CA ASP A 121 6.22 -4.01 21.69
C ASP A 121 5.89 -2.71 22.43
N VAL A 122 4.64 -2.59 22.88
CA VAL A 122 4.13 -1.40 23.57
C VAL A 122 4.85 -1.18 24.90
N LEU A 123 5.03 -2.22 25.71
CA LEU A 123 5.67 -2.11 27.03
C LEU A 123 7.16 -1.81 26.89
N GLY A 124 7.86 -2.47 25.97
CA GLY A 124 9.24 -2.17 25.63
C GLY A 124 9.42 -0.76 25.08
N GLY A 125 8.45 -0.26 24.29
CA GLY A 125 8.41 1.11 23.81
C GLY A 125 8.31 2.14 24.94
N ILE A 126 7.40 1.92 25.90
CA ILE A 126 7.25 2.79 27.08
C ILE A 126 8.54 2.79 27.92
N GLU A 127 9.16 1.64 28.11
CA GLU A 127 10.43 1.54 28.84
C GLU A 127 11.59 2.23 28.10
N ALA A 128 11.62 2.15 26.76
CA ALA A 128 12.58 2.89 25.95
C ALA A 128 12.41 4.41 26.10
N VAL A 129 11.17 4.91 26.14
CA VAL A 129 10.85 6.32 26.41
C VAL A 129 11.28 6.72 27.83
N ARG A 130 11.00 5.89 28.85
CA ARG A 130 11.46 6.09 30.24
C ARG A 130 12.99 6.16 30.31
N THR A 131 13.69 5.23 29.67
CA THR A 131 15.16 5.19 29.62
C THR A 131 15.75 6.42 28.93
N LYS A 132 15.13 6.89 27.84
CA LYS A 132 15.57 8.11 27.14
C LYS A 132 15.35 9.35 28.01
N LEU A 133 14.23 9.44 28.72
CA LEU A 133 13.91 10.53 29.64
C LEU A 133 14.87 10.58 30.84
N THR A 134 15.12 9.45 31.49
CA THR A 134 16.04 9.37 32.65
C THR A 134 17.47 9.79 32.28
N LYS A 135 17.92 9.45 31.06
CA LYS A 135 19.23 9.83 30.49
C LYS A 135 19.31 11.25 29.90
N ASN A 136 18.29 12.09 30.11
CA ASN A 136 18.22 13.46 29.56
C ASN A 136 18.31 13.50 28.03
N GLY A 137 17.70 12.54 27.34
CA GLY A 137 17.75 12.41 25.89
C GLY A 137 16.73 13.25 25.11
N TYR A 138 15.86 14.00 25.80
CA TYR A 138 14.85 14.89 25.22
C TYR A 138 15.22 16.36 25.42
N LYS A 139 14.98 17.19 24.41
CA LYS A 139 15.27 18.63 24.46
C LYS A 139 14.07 19.50 24.84
N SER A 140 12.86 19.01 24.64
CA SER A 140 11.60 19.73 24.90
C SER A 140 10.51 18.75 25.31
N GLN A 141 9.44 19.28 25.92
CA GLN A 141 8.24 18.50 26.23
C GLN A 141 7.59 17.89 24.98
N TYR A 142 7.64 18.62 23.87
CA TYR A 142 7.09 18.20 22.59
C TYR A 142 7.74 16.91 22.06
N GLU A 143 9.07 16.79 22.16
CA GLU A 143 9.77 15.57 21.72
C GLU A 143 9.37 14.36 22.57
N PHE A 144 9.24 14.54 23.90
CA PHE A 144 8.80 13.49 24.82
C PHE A 144 7.37 13.03 24.52
N MET A 145 6.43 13.97 24.43
CA MET A 145 5.02 13.67 24.17
C MET A 145 4.79 13.05 22.78
N THR A 146 5.59 13.44 21.80
CA THR A 146 5.52 12.86 20.45
C THR A 146 5.98 11.41 20.43
N ASP A 147 7.10 11.09 21.08
CA ASP A 147 7.58 9.71 21.21
C ASP A 147 6.58 8.85 22.00
N LEU A 148 6.01 9.38 23.10
CA LEU A 148 5.00 8.67 23.89
C LEU A 148 3.73 8.38 23.08
N ARG A 149 3.13 9.38 22.42
CA ARG A 149 1.95 9.18 21.53
C ARG A 149 2.25 8.23 20.37
N GLY A 150 3.50 8.23 19.90
CA GLY A 150 3.97 7.36 18.81
C GLY A 150 3.77 5.87 19.12
N ILE A 151 3.95 5.45 20.37
CA ILE A 151 3.77 4.06 20.81
C ILE A 151 2.32 3.61 20.62
N PHE A 152 1.35 4.40 21.13
CA PHE A 152 -0.08 4.12 20.98
C PHE A 152 -0.50 4.13 19.51
N THR A 153 0.00 5.09 18.74
CA THR A 153 -0.29 5.20 17.30
C THR A 153 0.21 3.98 16.51
N ALA A 154 1.37 3.42 16.89
CA ALA A 154 1.97 2.29 16.21
C ALA A 154 1.18 0.98 16.41
N ALA A 155 0.38 0.86 17.48
CA ALA A 155 -0.47 -0.30 17.73
C ALA A 155 -1.58 -0.47 16.67
N ASN A 156 -1.91 0.59 15.91
CA ASN A 156 -3.01 0.62 14.94
C ASN A 156 -4.32 0.07 15.54
N ASP A 157 -4.66 0.46 16.76
CA ASP A 157 -5.87 0.03 17.45
C ASP A 157 -6.70 1.28 17.80
N ASN A 158 -7.89 1.42 17.20
CA ASN A 158 -8.76 2.58 17.41
C ASN A 158 -9.46 2.59 18.79
N HIS A 159 -9.30 1.54 19.59
CA HIS A 159 -9.68 1.47 21.00
C HIS A 159 -8.49 1.70 21.95
N PHE A 160 -7.26 1.89 21.44
CA PHE A 160 -6.08 2.10 22.26
C PHE A 160 -5.43 3.46 21.96
N ASN A 161 -5.61 4.43 22.86
CA ASN A 161 -4.99 5.74 22.71
C ASN A 161 -4.69 6.44 24.04
N TYR A 162 -3.76 7.38 23.96
CA TYR A 162 -3.55 8.43 24.95
C TYR A 162 -3.31 9.74 24.18
N PRO A 163 -4.23 10.72 24.23
CA PRO A 163 -4.08 12.00 23.54
C PRO A 163 -3.47 13.05 24.51
N PRO A 164 -2.15 13.34 24.44
CA PRO A 164 -1.53 14.27 25.37
C PRO A 164 -2.09 15.68 25.17
N ALA A 165 -2.38 16.42 26.25
CA ALA A 165 -3.00 17.74 26.15
C ALA A 165 -2.16 18.71 25.31
N LEU A 166 -0.83 18.68 25.49
CA LEU A 166 0.14 19.46 24.72
C LEU A 166 -0.07 19.33 23.19
N LEU A 167 -0.26 18.09 22.71
CA LEU A 167 -0.37 17.80 21.27
C LEU A 167 -1.80 17.90 20.73
N ASN A 168 -2.76 18.20 21.60
CA ASN A 168 -4.19 18.33 21.29
C ASN A 168 -4.71 19.74 21.56
N ALA A 169 -3.85 20.71 21.89
CA ALA A 169 -4.25 22.10 22.13
C ALA A 169 -4.79 22.79 20.85
N PHE A 170 -4.29 22.39 19.68
CA PHE A 170 -4.75 22.82 18.36
C PHE A 170 -4.49 21.73 17.31
N MET A 171 -5.12 21.85 16.14
CA MET A 171 -4.84 21.02 14.96
C MET A 171 -4.44 21.90 13.78
N PHE A 172 -3.81 21.30 12.76
CA PHE A 172 -3.52 21.95 11.50
C PHE A 172 -4.63 21.67 10.49
N VAL A 173 -5.06 22.70 9.78
CA VAL A 173 -6.11 22.63 8.75
C VAL A 173 -5.49 22.87 7.38
N ARG A 174 -5.64 21.88 6.49
CA ARG A 174 -5.14 21.93 5.11
C ARG A 174 -6.25 22.42 4.19
N ARG A 175 -6.73 23.65 4.41
CA ARG A 175 -7.89 24.23 3.70
C ARG A 175 -7.65 24.24 2.19
N GLY A 176 -8.48 23.52 1.45
CA GLY A 176 -8.35 23.39 0.01
C GLY A 176 -7.62 22.12 -0.43
N LEU A 177 -7.12 21.28 0.48
CA LEU A 177 -6.58 19.95 0.18
C LEU A 177 -7.61 18.85 0.49
N ASP A 178 -8.74 18.91 -0.19
CA ASP A 178 -9.76 17.85 -0.18
C ASP A 178 -9.61 17.00 -1.45
N ILE A 179 -9.44 15.70 -1.27
CA ILE A 179 -9.06 14.76 -2.33
C ILE A 179 -10.14 13.70 -2.47
N THR A 180 -10.58 13.44 -3.70
CA THR A 180 -11.52 12.36 -4.02
C THR A 180 -10.86 11.29 -4.89
N PRO A 181 -10.82 10.01 -4.46
CA PRO A 181 -10.38 8.90 -5.30
C PRO A 181 -11.53 8.46 -6.24
N LEU A 182 -11.31 8.54 -7.55
CA LEU A 182 -12.31 8.16 -8.55
C LEU A 182 -11.81 7.08 -9.50
N SER A 183 -12.61 6.03 -9.62
CA SER A 183 -12.54 5.02 -10.68
C SER A 183 -13.51 5.37 -11.80
N ALA A 184 -13.15 4.99 -13.03
CA ALA A 184 -14.02 5.19 -14.19
C ALA A 184 -15.23 4.25 -14.21
N ASP A 185 -15.12 3.07 -13.60
CA ASP A 185 -16.16 2.02 -13.68
C ASP A 185 -16.33 1.23 -12.38
N GLY A 186 -15.64 1.64 -11.32
CA GLY A 186 -15.65 0.98 -10.02
C GLY A 186 -14.73 -0.25 -9.92
N VAL A 187 -14.10 -0.68 -11.02
CA VAL A 187 -13.14 -1.81 -11.01
C VAL A 187 -11.74 -1.43 -11.47
N LYS A 188 -11.62 -0.38 -12.28
CA LYS A 188 -10.32 0.19 -12.66
C LYS A 188 -9.68 0.90 -11.47
N LEU A 189 -8.36 0.87 -11.42
CA LEU A 189 -7.58 1.56 -10.41
C LEU A 189 -7.91 3.06 -10.38
N PRO A 190 -8.23 3.64 -9.21
CA PRO A 190 -8.66 5.02 -9.12
C PRO A 190 -7.55 6.01 -9.45
N ARG A 191 -7.95 7.23 -9.77
CA ARG A 191 -7.11 8.43 -9.81
C ARG A 191 -7.61 9.42 -8.76
N PHE A 192 -6.74 10.31 -8.32
CA PHE A 192 -7.02 11.27 -7.26
C PHE A 192 -7.24 12.63 -7.86
N PHE A 193 -8.32 13.29 -7.46
CA PHE A 193 -8.71 14.61 -7.94
C PHE A 193 -8.97 15.52 -6.76
N MET A 194 -8.90 16.84 -6.95
CA MET A 194 -9.43 17.76 -5.96
C MET A 194 -10.95 17.58 -5.89
N SER A 195 -11.52 17.49 -4.70
CA SER A 195 -12.96 17.26 -4.52
C SER A 195 -13.79 18.36 -5.20
N LEU A 196 -13.35 19.62 -5.11
CA LEU A 196 -13.97 20.75 -5.81
C LEU A 196 -14.00 20.59 -7.33
N ASP A 197 -13.02 19.93 -7.93
CA ASP A 197 -12.95 19.75 -9.39
C ASP A 197 -13.96 18.70 -9.89
N VAL A 198 -14.39 17.77 -9.04
CA VAL A 198 -15.27 16.66 -9.43
C VAL A 198 -16.71 16.85 -8.95
N LEU A 199 -16.94 17.79 -8.03
CA LEU A 199 -18.26 18.18 -7.56
C LEU A 199 -18.98 19.15 -8.51
N ARG A 200 -18.25 20.06 -9.18
CA ARG A 200 -18.81 21.10 -10.08
C ARG A 200 -19.42 20.53 -11.37
N GLY A 201 -20.71 20.75 -11.64
CA GLY A 201 -21.35 20.40 -12.93
C GLY A 201 -22.88 20.48 -12.88
N ASN A 202 -23.54 20.59 -14.04
CA ASN A 202 -25.00 20.54 -14.17
C ASN A 202 -25.43 19.10 -14.56
N ASN A 203 -26.52 18.60 -13.98
CA ASN A 203 -27.13 17.31 -14.35
C ASN A 203 -26.18 16.10 -14.28
N GLN A 204 -25.32 16.03 -13.26
CA GLN A 204 -24.41 14.90 -13.02
C GLN A 204 -23.28 14.71 -14.06
N GLU A 205 -23.15 15.61 -15.05
CA GLU A 205 -22.04 15.60 -16.01
C GLU A 205 -21.12 16.82 -15.79
N LEU A 206 -19.80 16.59 -15.88
CA LEU A 206 -18.83 17.67 -15.90
C LEU A 206 -18.80 18.29 -17.30
N ASP A 207 -19.02 19.60 -17.41
CA ASP A 207 -18.85 20.35 -18.65
C ASP A 207 -17.37 20.64 -18.99
N TYR A 208 -16.45 20.19 -18.12
CA TYR A 208 -15.00 20.27 -18.28
C TYR A 208 -14.31 18.97 -17.85
N ARG A 209 -13.02 18.85 -18.14
CA ARG A 209 -12.22 17.66 -17.78
C ARG A 209 -11.26 17.97 -16.62
N PRO A 210 -11.53 17.46 -15.40
CA PRO A 210 -10.66 17.72 -14.26
C PRO A 210 -9.31 17.01 -14.44
N SER A 211 -8.23 17.63 -13.96
CA SER A 211 -6.91 17.02 -14.00
C SER A 211 -6.67 16.26 -12.71
N ALA A 212 -6.21 15.01 -12.82
CA ALA A 212 -5.79 14.25 -11.64
C ALA A 212 -4.53 14.87 -11.02
N ILE A 213 -4.40 14.72 -9.70
CA ILE A 213 -3.21 15.05 -8.93
C ILE A 213 -2.09 14.07 -9.31
N ALA A 214 -0.90 14.59 -9.57
CA ALA A 214 0.31 13.81 -9.84
C ALA A 214 1.14 13.63 -8.55
N SER A 215 1.40 14.72 -7.84
CA SER A 215 2.21 14.75 -6.63
C SER A 215 1.84 15.90 -5.72
N ILE A 216 2.15 15.76 -4.43
CA ILE A 216 2.12 16.83 -3.44
C ILE A 216 3.54 16.95 -2.88
N ASP A 217 4.10 18.15 -2.89
CA ASP A 217 5.48 18.46 -2.45
C ASP A 217 6.55 17.58 -3.14
N GLY A 218 6.35 17.27 -4.42
CA GLY A 218 7.21 16.38 -5.20
C GLY A 218 7.11 14.89 -4.83
N ILE A 219 6.24 14.52 -3.89
CA ILE A 219 5.95 13.13 -3.53
C ILE A 219 4.73 12.65 -4.33
N ALA A 220 4.85 11.53 -5.03
CA ALA A 220 3.74 10.94 -5.77
C ALA A 220 2.49 10.76 -4.89
N ILE A 221 1.32 11.14 -5.41
CA ILE A 221 0.09 11.27 -4.60
C ILE A 221 -0.27 10.02 -3.78
N VAL A 222 -0.12 8.82 -4.34
CA VAL A 222 -0.40 7.56 -3.62
C VAL A 222 0.49 7.42 -2.39
N LYS A 223 1.80 7.65 -2.55
CA LYS A 223 2.77 7.55 -1.45
C LYS A 223 2.57 8.65 -0.41
N TRP A 224 2.19 9.85 -0.86
CA TRP A 224 1.85 10.95 0.05
C TRP A 224 0.65 10.57 0.93
N LEU A 225 -0.42 10.06 0.32
CA LEU A 225 -1.63 9.60 1.02
C LEU A 225 -1.35 8.43 1.97
N GLU A 226 -0.58 7.42 1.54
CA GLU A 226 -0.21 6.29 2.40
C GLU A 226 0.63 6.74 3.62
N ASN A 227 1.56 7.67 3.41
CA ASN A 227 2.37 8.23 4.49
C ASN A 227 1.53 9.02 5.50
N ASP A 228 0.50 9.72 5.02
CA ASP A 228 -0.40 10.54 5.85
C ASP A 228 -1.43 9.66 6.58
N ALA A 229 -2.04 8.70 5.88
CA ALA A 229 -2.98 7.71 6.41
C ALA A 229 -2.38 6.90 7.55
N ALA A 230 -1.11 6.51 7.41
CA ALA A 230 -0.39 5.86 8.47
C ALA A 230 -0.44 6.75 9.72
N ARG A 231 -0.09 8.03 9.58
CA ARG A 231 -0.10 9.13 10.58
C ARG A 231 -1.05 8.96 11.75
N TYR A 232 -2.33 8.86 11.38
CA TYR A 232 -3.51 9.09 12.22
C TYR A 232 -3.44 8.39 13.60
N PRO A 233 -3.67 9.10 14.73
CA PRO A 233 -3.78 8.48 16.05
C PRO A 233 -5.03 7.58 16.15
N ALA A 234 -5.01 6.55 17.01
CA ALA A 234 -6.13 5.62 17.16
C ALA A 234 -6.58 5.03 15.80
N ASN A 235 -5.61 4.52 15.02
CA ASN A 235 -5.82 4.14 13.63
C ASN A 235 -6.52 2.78 13.47
N TYR A 236 -6.98 2.50 12.26
CA TYR A 236 -7.57 1.21 11.87
C TYR A 236 -6.50 0.12 11.66
N GLN A 237 -6.91 -1.14 11.72
CA GLN A 237 -6.05 -2.35 11.64
C GLN A 237 -5.83 -2.87 10.23
N ASP A 238 -6.43 -2.19 9.27
CA ASP A 238 -6.30 -2.50 7.86
C ASP A 238 -5.78 -1.26 7.10
N PRO A 239 -4.67 -1.36 6.34
CA PRO A 239 -4.12 -0.22 5.61
C PRO A 239 -5.08 0.36 4.56
N ASP A 240 -6.00 -0.42 3.99
CA ASP A 240 -7.01 0.06 3.06
C ASP A 240 -8.13 0.83 3.80
N ALA A 241 -8.48 0.42 5.03
CA ALA A 241 -9.35 1.21 5.92
C ALA A 241 -8.68 2.52 6.37
N GLN A 242 -7.40 2.50 6.75
CA GLN A 242 -6.63 3.72 7.05
C GLN A 242 -6.63 4.67 5.84
N PHE A 243 -6.47 4.11 4.63
CA PHE A 243 -6.48 4.88 3.40
C PHE A 243 -7.86 5.49 3.12
N ASN A 244 -8.95 4.76 3.35
CA ASN A 244 -10.30 5.29 3.21
C ASN A 244 -10.62 6.40 4.21
N ASN A 245 -10.07 6.33 5.44
CA ASN A 245 -10.22 7.37 6.45
C ASN A 245 -9.69 8.74 5.99
N MET A 246 -8.81 8.77 4.97
CA MET A 246 -8.28 10.00 4.43
C MET A 246 -9.31 10.85 3.67
N PHE A 247 -10.40 10.25 3.19
CA PHE A 247 -11.33 10.91 2.28
C PHE A 247 -12.71 11.14 2.93
N SER A 248 -13.36 12.23 2.52
CA SER A 248 -14.75 12.47 2.87
C SER A 248 -15.68 11.61 1.99
N THR A 249 -16.67 10.99 2.60
CA THR A 249 -17.74 10.24 1.92
C THR A 249 -19.10 10.79 2.36
N ILE A 250 -20.17 10.43 1.64
CA ILE A 250 -21.54 10.81 1.99
C ILE A 250 -21.86 10.33 3.42
N GLN A 251 -21.54 9.07 3.73
CA GLN A 251 -21.77 8.45 5.04
C GLN A 251 -20.98 9.14 6.15
N ARG A 252 -19.70 9.47 5.90
CA ARG A 252 -18.85 10.17 6.88
C ARG A 252 -19.34 11.60 7.15
N THR A 253 -19.80 12.28 6.12
CA THR A 253 -20.36 13.63 6.27
C THR A 253 -21.68 13.58 7.05
N ALA A 254 -22.51 12.55 6.83
CA ALA A 254 -23.76 12.34 7.55
C ALA A 254 -23.56 12.11 9.06
N THR A 255 -22.41 11.54 9.47
CA THR A 255 -22.05 11.40 10.89
C THR A 255 -21.40 12.65 11.50
N GLY A 256 -21.24 13.73 10.71
CA GLY A 256 -20.56 14.95 11.13
C GLY A 256 -19.02 14.87 11.11
N ALA A 257 -18.46 13.81 10.55
CA ALA A 257 -17.02 13.62 10.41
C ALA A 257 -16.50 14.13 9.05
N VAL A 258 -15.19 14.41 8.99
CA VAL A 258 -14.49 14.81 7.76
C VAL A 258 -13.33 13.86 7.47
N GLY A 259 -12.88 13.80 6.22
CA GLY A 259 -11.69 13.02 5.85
C GLY A 259 -10.43 13.54 6.55
N ALA A 260 -9.56 12.62 6.98
CA ALA A 260 -8.32 12.95 7.70
C ALA A 260 -7.32 13.76 6.85
N THR A 261 -7.51 13.88 5.52
CA THR A 261 -6.71 14.81 4.70
C THR A 261 -6.92 16.27 5.10
N LEU A 262 -8.09 16.65 5.63
CA LEU A 262 -8.37 18.05 5.95
C LEU A 262 -7.73 18.50 7.26
N LEU A 263 -7.80 17.66 8.30
CA LEU A 263 -7.37 17.98 9.67
C LEU A 263 -6.26 17.03 10.11
N THR A 264 -5.21 17.57 10.71
CA THR A 264 -4.09 16.75 11.21
C THR A 264 -3.48 17.32 12.48
N GLN A 265 -3.05 16.44 13.37
CA GLN A 265 -2.32 16.78 14.61
C GLN A 265 -0.81 16.57 14.46
N PHE A 266 -0.35 16.29 13.24
CA PHE A 266 1.05 16.09 12.91
C PHE A 266 1.66 17.32 12.28
N GLU A 267 2.98 17.45 12.39
CA GLU A 267 3.71 18.52 11.71
C GLU A 267 3.42 18.52 10.20
N VAL A 268 3.04 19.69 9.70
CA VAL A 268 2.84 19.98 8.28
C VAL A 268 3.64 21.22 7.90
N PRO A 269 4.04 21.37 6.63
CA PRO A 269 4.63 22.61 6.13
C PRO A 269 3.63 23.77 6.18
N ASP A 270 4.13 25.00 6.08
CA ASP A 270 3.29 26.19 5.97
C ASP A 270 2.40 26.16 4.70
N PHE A 271 2.89 25.52 3.64
CA PHE A 271 2.13 25.30 2.43
C PHE A 271 2.44 23.94 1.79
N HIS A 272 1.46 23.38 1.10
CA HIS A 272 1.62 22.24 0.20
C HIS A 272 1.60 22.71 -1.26
N THR A 273 2.47 22.13 -2.09
CA THR A 273 2.44 22.34 -3.55
C THR A 273 1.84 21.13 -4.24
N VAL A 274 0.61 21.26 -4.73
CA VAL A 274 -0.11 20.24 -5.47
C VAL A 274 0.20 20.39 -6.96
N ARG A 275 0.80 19.38 -7.58
CA ARG A 275 1.07 19.33 -9.02
C ARG A 275 0.09 18.40 -9.72
N PHE A 276 -0.51 18.90 -10.79
CA PHE A 276 -1.52 18.19 -11.58
C PHE A 276 -0.91 17.57 -12.84
N ARG A 277 -1.55 16.52 -13.37
CA ARG A 277 -1.09 15.82 -14.59
C ARG A 277 -1.13 16.64 -15.88
N ASN A 278 -1.92 17.72 -15.92
CA ASN A 278 -1.93 18.70 -17.00
C ASN A 278 -0.75 19.70 -16.92
N GLY A 279 0.07 19.65 -15.87
CA GLY A 279 1.20 20.53 -15.63
C GLY A 279 0.90 21.78 -14.80
N SER A 280 -0.36 22.02 -14.40
CA SER A 280 -0.69 23.12 -13.49
C SER A 280 -0.25 22.79 -12.06
N GLU A 281 -0.07 23.83 -11.25
CA GLU A 281 0.24 23.72 -9.83
C GLU A 281 -0.73 24.57 -9.01
N LEU A 282 -1.03 24.10 -7.80
CA LEU A 282 -1.80 24.82 -6.80
C LEU A 282 -1.00 24.81 -5.50
N GLN A 283 -0.76 26.00 -4.94
CA GLN A 283 -0.21 26.14 -3.61
C GLN A 283 -1.36 26.24 -2.61
N ILE A 284 -1.31 25.42 -1.56
CA ILE A 284 -2.32 25.36 -0.50
C ILE A 284 -1.67 25.82 0.79
N THR A 285 -2.16 26.91 1.37
CA THR A 285 -1.70 27.41 2.67
C THR A 285 -2.37 26.62 3.79
N ASN A 286 -1.54 26.09 4.69
CA ASN A 286 -2.01 25.39 5.88
C ASN A 286 -2.23 26.40 7.01
N ASN A 287 -3.29 26.19 7.78
CA ASN A 287 -3.73 27.06 8.85
C ASN A 287 -3.83 26.29 10.17
N LEU A 288 -4.22 26.98 11.24
CA LEU A 288 -4.41 26.39 12.56
C LEU A 288 -5.88 26.48 12.99
N ILE A 289 -6.38 25.42 13.62
CA ILE A 289 -7.66 25.42 14.33
C ILE A 289 -7.41 25.21 15.83
N PHE A 290 -7.93 26.09 16.66
CA PHE A 290 -7.90 25.93 18.10
C PHE A 290 -8.98 24.96 18.55
N MET A 291 -8.69 24.16 19.57
CA MET A 291 -9.66 23.22 20.12
C MET A 291 -10.58 23.91 21.14
N PRO A 292 -11.88 23.58 21.19
CA PRO A 292 -12.85 24.24 22.06
C PRO A 292 -12.56 24.03 23.56
N THR A 293 -11.72 23.06 23.89
CA THR A 293 -11.31 22.70 25.25
C THR A 293 -10.17 23.56 25.79
N THR A 294 -9.61 24.48 24.99
CA THR A 294 -8.33 25.14 25.28
C THR A 294 -8.45 26.66 25.22
N ASP A 295 -8.08 27.36 26.30
CA ASP A 295 -7.99 28.84 26.33
C ASP A 295 -6.54 29.28 26.13
N PHE A 296 -6.30 30.11 25.11
CA PHE A 296 -4.98 30.63 24.76
C PHE A 296 -4.74 32.05 25.26
N ASN A 297 -5.67 32.64 26.00
CA ASN A 297 -5.53 33.98 26.50
C ASN A 297 -4.39 34.10 27.53
N GLY A 298 -3.48 35.06 27.33
CA GLY A 298 -2.38 35.33 28.26
C GLY A 298 -1.16 34.40 28.13
N ILE A 299 -1.13 33.48 27.16
CA ILE A 299 0.03 32.62 26.91
C ILE A 299 1.11 33.39 26.13
N SER A 300 2.27 33.63 26.74
CA SER A 300 3.36 34.42 26.12
C SER A 300 4.65 33.65 25.89
N SER A 301 4.84 32.53 26.60
CA SER A 301 6.03 31.67 26.58
C SER A 301 5.66 30.19 26.56
N GLY A 302 6.65 29.31 26.35
CA GLY A 302 6.46 27.86 26.45
C GLY A 302 6.14 27.42 27.89
N GLU A 303 6.69 28.13 28.88
CA GLU A 303 6.39 27.96 30.30
C GLU A 303 4.92 28.30 30.60
N ASP A 304 4.41 29.43 30.09
CA ASP A 304 2.99 29.80 30.24
C ASP A 304 2.09 28.76 29.58
N PHE A 305 2.49 28.25 28.41
CA PHE A 305 1.76 27.21 27.70
C PHE A 305 1.64 25.94 28.55
N GLN A 306 2.76 25.46 29.11
CA GLN A 306 2.77 24.28 29.98
C GLN A 306 1.90 24.48 31.21
N ALA A 307 2.04 25.63 31.88
CA ALA A 307 1.28 25.95 33.07
C ALA A 307 -0.23 26.02 32.82
N ALA A 308 -0.64 26.56 31.67
CA ALA A 308 -2.05 26.70 31.33
C ALA A 308 -2.69 25.40 30.83
N LEU A 309 -1.96 24.60 30.03
CA LEU A 309 -2.57 23.55 29.20
C LEU A 309 -2.13 22.13 29.54
N GLU A 310 -1.04 21.96 30.29
CA GLU A 310 -0.50 20.63 30.63
C GLU A 310 -0.56 20.34 32.13
N ILE A 311 -0.41 21.37 32.98
CA ILE A 311 -0.40 21.21 34.44
C ILE A 311 -1.82 21.34 35.00
N PRO A 312 -2.32 20.35 35.76
CA PRO A 312 -3.59 20.45 36.47
C PRO A 312 -3.57 21.60 37.50
N SER A 313 -4.62 22.43 37.52
CA SER A 313 -4.75 23.54 38.47
C SER A 313 -4.98 23.04 39.90
N SER A 314 -4.21 23.53 40.89
CA SER A 314 -4.35 23.13 42.31
C SER A 314 -5.64 23.57 43.01
N SER A 315 -6.49 24.36 42.34
CA SER A 315 -7.75 24.91 42.90
C SER A 315 -8.99 24.07 42.57
N SER A 316 -8.87 22.90 41.93
CA SER A 316 -10.02 22.09 41.50
C SER A 316 -10.44 20.99 42.47
N SER A 317 -10.07 21.06 43.75
CA SER A 317 -10.85 20.38 44.79
C SER A 317 -11.99 21.31 45.23
N ASN A 318 -13.24 20.97 44.93
CA ASN A 318 -14.50 21.58 45.41
C ASN A 318 -15.22 22.71 44.64
N SER A 319 -14.90 23.05 43.39
CA SER A 319 -15.90 23.76 42.57
C SER A 319 -16.70 22.76 41.75
N LYS A 320 -18.03 22.70 41.93
CA LYS A 320 -18.95 22.21 40.89
C LYS A 320 -18.58 22.93 39.60
N ARG A 321 -17.82 22.28 38.72
CA ARG A 321 -17.51 22.81 37.39
C ARG A 321 -18.83 22.76 36.63
N GLU A 322 -19.38 23.92 36.29
CA GLU A 322 -20.44 24.01 35.31
C GLU A 322 -19.98 23.28 34.05
N GLU A 323 -20.75 22.29 33.63
CA GLU A 323 -20.62 21.66 32.32
C GLU A 323 -20.58 22.78 31.27
N VAL A 324 -19.49 22.83 30.52
CA VAL A 324 -19.39 23.69 29.35
C VAL A 324 -20.38 23.15 28.32
N ARG A 325 -21.62 23.63 28.36
CA ARG A 325 -22.59 23.40 27.29
C ARG A 325 -21.96 23.94 26.02
N PHE A 326 -21.70 23.05 25.06
CA PHE A 326 -21.32 23.42 23.71
C PHE A 326 -22.35 24.39 23.15
N ARG A 327 -21.96 25.67 23.09
CA ARG A 327 -22.80 26.71 22.50
C ARG A 327 -22.63 26.58 20.99
N ARG A 328 -23.45 25.75 20.36
CA ARG A 328 -23.72 25.93 18.93
C ARG A 328 -24.19 27.37 18.77
N THR A 329 -23.54 28.10 17.88
CA THR A 329 -24.07 29.37 17.40
C THR A 329 -25.36 29.02 16.67
N ASP A 330 -26.48 29.19 17.36
CA ASP A 330 -27.82 29.25 16.79
C ASP A 330 -27.89 30.50 15.90
N ASN A 331 -27.25 30.46 14.75
CA ASN A 331 -27.52 31.41 13.69
C ASN A 331 -28.64 30.85 12.82
N GLU A 332 -29.82 31.38 13.12
CA GLU A 332 -30.94 31.63 12.21
C GLU A 332 -31.53 30.41 11.48
N SER A 333 -32.61 29.91 12.10
CA SER A 333 -33.86 29.50 11.45
C SER A 333 -33.87 29.45 9.92
N SER A 334 -33.62 28.27 9.36
CA SER A 334 -34.37 27.79 8.20
C SER A 334 -35.09 26.51 8.62
N SER A 335 -36.41 26.60 8.67
CA SER A 335 -37.36 25.53 8.90
C SER A 335 -37.43 24.57 7.70
N ASP A 336 -36.30 23.97 7.31
CA ASP A 336 -36.22 23.11 6.14
C ASP A 336 -35.94 21.65 6.57
N ASP A 337 -37.00 20.82 6.48
CA ASP A 337 -37.05 19.34 6.45
C ASP A 337 -36.17 18.53 7.44
N GLU A 338 -36.69 18.24 8.63
CA GLU A 338 -36.08 17.30 9.60
C GLU A 338 -36.20 15.79 9.23
N SER A 339 -36.83 15.44 8.09
CA SER A 339 -37.07 14.03 7.72
C SER A 339 -35.84 13.31 7.19
N ALA A 340 -35.04 13.92 6.31
CA ALA A 340 -33.93 13.25 5.64
C ALA A 340 -32.66 13.11 6.50
N VAL A 341 -31.83 12.10 6.21
CA VAL A 341 -30.44 12.03 6.68
C VAL A 341 -29.57 12.79 5.67
N SER A 342 -28.63 13.63 6.14
CA SER A 342 -27.82 14.48 5.26
C SER A 342 -27.11 13.67 4.16
N GLY A 343 -27.41 13.97 2.89
CA GLY A 343 -26.83 13.30 1.72
C GLY A 343 -27.48 11.96 1.35
N PHE A 344 -28.54 11.55 2.05
CA PHE A 344 -29.33 10.36 1.76
C PHE A 344 -30.70 10.75 1.17
N PRO A 345 -31.38 9.84 0.44
CA PRO A 345 -32.76 10.06 0.04
C PRO A 345 -33.71 10.10 1.26
N GLU A 346 -34.98 10.41 1.02
CA GLU A 346 -36.00 10.33 2.08
C GLU A 346 -36.13 8.90 2.64
N PRO A 347 -36.03 8.72 3.97
CA PRO A 347 -36.13 7.41 4.59
C PRO A 347 -37.58 6.92 4.67
N ILE A 348 -37.76 5.60 4.55
CA ILE A 348 -39.05 4.91 4.78
C ILE A 348 -39.35 4.80 6.28
N VAL A 349 -38.30 4.64 7.07
CA VAL A 349 -38.27 4.73 8.54
C VAL A 349 -36.90 5.26 8.96
N LYS A 350 -36.83 5.96 10.08
CA LYS A 350 -35.60 6.57 10.60
C LYS A 350 -35.68 6.59 12.12
N HIS A 351 -34.57 6.27 12.77
CA HIS A 351 -34.43 6.47 14.21
C HIS A 351 -34.35 7.97 14.52
N SER A 352 -35.01 8.43 15.59
CA SER A 352 -35.07 9.82 16.06
C SER A 352 -33.69 10.50 16.11
N MET A 353 -32.70 9.77 16.61
CA MET A 353 -31.29 10.13 16.74
C MET A 353 -30.43 9.99 15.47
N GLY A 354 -31.02 9.66 14.32
CA GLY A 354 -30.36 9.68 13.01
C GLY A 354 -29.29 8.62 12.75
N ASN A 355 -29.09 7.66 13.65
CA ASN A 355 -28.02 6.65 13.57
C ASN A 355 -28.32 5.49 12.61
N LEU A 356 -29.60 5.15 12.42
CA LEU A 356 -30.04 4.14 11.45
C LEU A 356 -31.31 4.56 10.73
N ALA A 357 -31.43 4.13 9.48
CA ALA A 357 -32.58 4.42 8.63
C ALA A 357 -32.77 3.33 7.56
N GLY A 358 -34.03 3.10 7.19
CA GLY A 358 -34.43 2.14 6.16
C GLY A 358 -34.89 2.82 4.88
N TYR A 359 -34.48 2.30 3.74
CA TYR A 359 -34.75 2.86 2.41
C TYR A 359 -35.22 1.78 1.43
N PHE A 360 -35.92 2.19 0.37
CA PHE A 360 -36.17 1.35 -0.80
C PHE A 360 -35.37 1.86 -1.98
N LEU A 361 -34.77 0.93 -2.73
CA LEU A 361 -34.01 1.27 -3.93
C LEU A 361 -34.96 1.42 -5.13
N ASP A 362 -35.70 2.53 -5.16
CA ASP A 362 -36.73 2.80 -6.16
C ASP A 362 -36.18 3.35 -7.47
N HIS A 363 -35.25 2.59 -8.05
CA HIS A 363 -34.71 2.82 -9.38
C HIS A 363 -35.19 1.71 -10.34
N PRO A 364 -35.47 2.02 -11.63
CA PRO A 364 -35.82 1.00 -12.62
C PRO A 364 -34.84 -0.18 -12.61
N GLY A 365 -35.37 -1.40 -12.37
CA GLY A 365 -34.58 -2.64 -12.31
C GLY A 365 -33.99 -2.99 -10.94
N TYR A 366 -34.41 -2.31 -9.85
CA TYR A 366 -33.93 -2.54 -8.48
C TYR A 366 -35.05 -2.58 -7.43
N HIS A 367 -36.33 -2.59 -7.84
CA HIS A 367 -37.48 -2.56 -6.93
C HIS A 367 -37.61 -3.79 -6.01
N ASP A 368 -36.82 -4.83 -6.19
CA ASP A 368 -36.77 -5.98 -5.28
C ASP A 368 -35.85 -5.76 -4.07
N THR A 369 -35.21 -4.58 -3.95
CA THR A 369 -34.15 -4.32 -2.98
C THR A 369 -34.55 -3.26 -1.94
N ALA A 370 -34.35 -3.62 -0.67
CA ALA A 370 -34.42 -2.73 0.49
C ALA A 370 -33.01 -2.47 1.03
N VAL A 371 -32.78 -1.30 1.64
CA VAL A 371 -31.49 -0.93 2.23
C VAL A 371 -31.67 -0.50 3.68
N LEU A 372 -30.95 -1.14 4.60
CA LEU A 372 -30.81 -0.71 5.98
C LEU A 372 -29.44 -0.03 6.13
N SER A 373 -29.43 1.30 6.26
CA SER A 373 -28.21 2.05 6.50
C SER A 373 -28.03 2.24 8.00
N ILE A 374 -26.88 1.84 8.52
CA ILE A 374 -26.53 1.99 9.94
C ILE A 374 -25.23 2.79 9.97
N LEU A 375 -25.34 4.09 10.25
CA LEU A 375 -24.20 5.00 10.31
C LEU A 375 -23.41 4.85 11.62
N SER A 376 -24.10 4.49 12.70
CA SER A 376 -23.52 4.32 14.04
C SER A 376 -24.43 3.44 14.91
N PHE A 377 -23.85 2.77 15.91
CA PHE A 377 -24.60 2.10 16.99
C PHE A 377 -24.74 2.99 18.24
N LEU A 378 -24.50 4.29 18.09
CA LEU A 378 -24.75 5.35 19.05
C LEU A 378 -25.46 6.52 18.32
N PRO A 379 -26.11 7.45 19.04
CA PRO A 379 -26.73 8.62 18.43
C PRO A 379 -25.73 9.42 17.56
N VAL A 380 -26.18 9.91 16.40
CA VAL A 380 -25.31 10.71 15.52
C VAL A 380 -25.21 12.13 16.08
N GLY A 381 -23.99 12.64 16.21
CA GLY A 381 -23.74 13.95 16.83
C GLY A 381 -23.85 13.96 18.35
N PHE A 382 -23.85 12.79 19.01
CA PHE A 382 -23.87 12.68 20.46
C PHE A 382 -22.59 13.20 21.10
N ASP A 383 -22.75 14.07 22.10
CA ASP A 383 -21.66 14.46 22.98
C ASP A 383 -21.55 13.48 24.16
N LEU A 384 -20.51 12.67 24.14
CA LEU A 384 -20.22 11.66 25.17
C LEU A 384 -19.92 12.24 26.55
N SER A 385 -19.88 13.57 26.70
CA SER A 385 -19.71 14.24 28.00
C SER A 385 -21.01 14.47 28.77
N ASP A 386 -22.19 14.36 28.14
CA ASP A 386 -23.52 14.50 28.80
C ASP A 386 -24.26 13.15 28.86
N LEU A 387 -23.72 12.24 29.68
CA LEU A 387 -24.28 10.89 29.85
C LEU A 387 -25.54 10.84 30.73
N ASN A 388 -25.84 11.89 31.48
CA ASN A 388 -26.97 11.90 32.42
C ASN A 388 -28.34 12.00 31.73
N SER A 389 -28.37 12.45 30.47
CA SER A 389 -29.58 12.61 29.66
C SER A 389 -29.85 11.43 28.71
N PHE A 390 -28.91 10.50 28.55
CA PHE A 390 -28.99 9.43 27.55
C PHE A 390 -29.37 8.08 28.17
N ASN A 391 -30.58 7.60 27.83
CA ASN A 391 -31.01 6.25 28.18
C ASN A 391 -30.73 5.28 27.04
N ILE A 392 -29.74 4.40 27.25
CA ILE A 392 -29.36 3.39 26.25
C ILE A 392 -30.46 2.35 26.02
N THR A 393 -31.28 2.01 27.03
CA THR A 393 -32.38 1.06 26.88
C THR A 393 -33.42 1.60 25.89
N ASP A 394 -33.86 2.84 26.09
CA ASP A 394 -34.85 3.49 25.21
C ASP A 394 -34.33 3.60 23.77
N PHE A 395 -33.05 3.95 23.61
CA PHE A 395 -32.38 4.01 22.30
C PHE A 395 -32.35 2.64 21.59
N VAL A 396 -32.04 1.56 22.32
CA VAL A 396 -32.02 0.21 21.74
C VAL A 396 -33.43 -0.25 21.36
N LEU A 397 -34.43 0.03 22.20
CA LEU A 397 -35.83 -0.31 21.96
C LEU A 397 -36.41 0.45 20.75
N GLU A 398 -36.14 1.75 20.62
CA GLU A 398 -36.55 2.51 19.44
C GLU A 398 -35.90 1.94 18.16
N GLY A 399 -34.61 1.60 18.23
CA GLY A 399 -33.92 0.91 17.14
C GLY A 399 -34.62 -0.37 16.70
N ARG A 400 -35.02 -1.22 17.67
CA ARG A 400 -35.81 -2.43 17.42
C ARG A 400 -37.12 -2.10 16.70
N GLU A 401 -37.89 -1.13 17.19
CA GLU A 401 -39.17 -0.74 16.59
C GLU A 401 -39.02 -0.29 15.14
N VAL A 402 -38.04 0.58 14.87
CA VAL A 402 -37.73 1.09 13.53
C VAL A 402 -37.38 -0.06 12.57
N ILE A 403 -36.55 -1.01 13.00
CA ILE A 403 -36.14 -2.16 12.18
C ILE A 403 -37.33 -3.10 11.91
N VAL A 404 -38.15 -3.38 12.92
CA VAL A 404 -39.35 -4.21 12.77
C VAL A 404 -40.34 -3.56 11.80
N GLU A 405 -40.56 -2.25 11.92
CA GLU A 405 -41.40 -1.50 11.00
C GLU A 405 -40.83 -1.54 9.57
N PHE A 406 -39.52 -1.34 9.42
CA PHE A 406 -38.83 -1.42 8.14
C PHE A 406 -39.06 -2.77 7.46
N PHE A 407 -38.82 -3.87 8.19
CA PHE A 407 -38.98 -5.20 7.62
C PHE A 407 -40.43 -5.52 7.27
N ASN A 408 -41.38 -5.07 8.09
CA ASN A 408 -42.81 -5.19 7.77
C ASN A 408 -43.21 -4.39 6.53
N LYS A 409 -42.65 -3.20 6.32
CA LYS A 409 -42.84 -2.41 5.09
C LYS A 409 -42.17 -3.09 3.89
N ALA A 410 -40.94 -3.59 4.03
CA ALA A 410 -40.21 -4.31 2.98
C ALA A 410 -40.98 -5.55 2.51
N LYS A 411 -41.50 -6.35 3.44
CA LYS A 411 -42.35 -7.51 3.15
C LYS A 411 -43.64 -7.11 2.41
N ARG A 412 -44.32 -6.04 2.84
CA ARG A 412 -45.54 -5.54 2.17
C ARG A 412 -45.26 -5.02 0.76
N ALA A 413 -44.08 -4.46 0.53
CA ALA A 413 -43.64 -3.96 -0.76
C ALA A 413 -42.95 -5.02 -1.64
N ASN A 414 -42.98 -6.30 -1.24
CA ASN A 414 -42.31 -7.41 -1.95
C ASN A 414 -40.82 -7.16 -2.23
N ARG A 415 -40.10 -6.59 -1.27
CA ARG A 415 -38.64 -6.47 -1.33
C ARG A 415 -38.02 -7.78 -0.84
N ASP A 416 -37.37 -8.51 -1.73
CA ASP A 416 -36.78 -9.83 -1.46
C ASP A 416 -35.29 -9.79 -1.13
N LYS A 417 -34.61 -8.67 -1.43
CA LYS A 417 -33.18 -8.44 -1.20
C LYS A 417 -32.96 -7.35 -0.17
N LEU A 418 -31.92 -7.51 0.64
CA LEU A 418 -31.51 -6.55 1.65
C LEU A 418 -30.04 -6.18 1.48
N ILE A 419 -29.75 -4.89 1.41
CA ILE A 419 -28.41 -4.35 1.61
C ILE A 419 -28.33 -3.80 3.03
N ILE A 420 -27.30 -4.19 3.78
CA ILE A 420 -26.96 -3.58 5.07
C ILE A 420 -25.74 -2.69 4.83
N ASP A 421 -25.92 -1.38 4.82
CA ASP A 421 -24.83 -0.42 4.60
C ASP A 421 -24.24 0.01 5.95
N LEU A 422 -22.98 -0.38 6.15
CA LEU A 422 -22.15 -0.11 7.32
C LEU A 422 -20.93 0.76 6.96
N SER A 423 -20.97 1.46 5.83
CA SER A 423 -19.89 2.36 5.40
C SER A 423 -19.73 3.52 6.39
N ALA A 424 -18.49 3.85 6.75
CA ALA A 424 -18.13 4.85 7.76
C ALA A 424 -18.60 4.57 9.21
N ASN A 425 -19.00 3.33 9.53
CA ASN A 425 -19.52 2.97 10.85
C ASN A 425 -18.40 2.59 11.84
N GLY A 426 -18.22 3.41 12.89
CA GLY A 426 -17.20 3.18 13.93
C GLY A 426 -17.60 2.24 15.07
N GLY A 427 -18.84 1.75 15.09
CA GLY A 427 -19.40 0.90 16.15
C GLY A 427 -20.31 1.64 17.12
N GLY A 428 -20.33 1.21 18.40
CA GLY A 428 -21.22 1.73 19.43
C GLY A 428 -21.83 0.63 20.29
N SER A 429 -23.14 0.67 20.54
CA SER A 429 -23.86 -0.30 21.36
C SER A 429 -23.82 -1.72 20.79
N VAL A 430 -23.18 -2.64 21.52
CA VAL A 430 -23.19 -4.08 21.23
C VAL A 430 -24.58 -4.67 21.37
N ALA A 431 -25.40 -4.15 22.30
CA ALA A 431 -26.79 -4.59 22.48
C ALA A 431 -27.62 -4.35 21.21
N LEU A 432 -27.51 -3.16 20.59
CA LEU A 432 -28.21 -2.87 19.33
C LEU A 432 -27.70 -3.75 18.16
N ALA A 433 -26.40 -4.06 18.12
CA ALA A 433 -25.85 -5.00 17.14
C ALA A 433 -26.43 -6.41 17.30
N ASN A 434 -26.53 -6.90 18.54
CA ASN A 434 -27.12 -8.21 18.85
C ASN A 434 -28.63 -8.23 18.56
N GLU A 435 -29.35 -7.15 18.86
CA GLU A 435 -30.76 -6.95 18.47
C GLU A 435 -30.95 -7.09 16.96
N ILE A 436 -30.18 -6.35 16.15
CA ILE A 436 -30.25 -6.41 14.68
C ILE A 436 -30.02 -7.85 14.19
N TYR A 437 -28.99 -8.53 14.72
CA TYR A 437 -28.71 -9.92 14.34
C TYR A 437 -29.89 -10.85 14.68
N ARG A 438 -30.46 -10.73 15.89
CA ARG A 438 -31.60 -11.54 16.32
C ARG A 438 -32.87 -11.26 15.49
N LEU A 439 -33.13 -10.00 15.14
CA LEU A 439 -34.28 -9.63 14.28
C LEU A 439 -34.14 -10.19 12.86
N LEU A 440 -32.92 -10.26 12.33
CA LEU A 440 -32.64 -10.89 11.03
C LEU A 440 -32.72 -12.42 11.12
N PHE A 441 -32.18 -13.00 12.19
CA PHE A 441 -32.04 -14.44 12.42
C PHE A 441 -32.49 -14.82 13.84
N PRO A 442 -33.79 -15.01 14.06
CA PRO A 442 -34.33 -15.31 15.41
C PRO A 442 -33.71 -16.56 16.06
N GLU A 443 -33.45 -17.59 15.24
CA GLU A 443 -32.81 -18.85 15.65
C GLU A 443 -31.28 -18.85 15.43
N GLY A 444 -30.68 -17.71 15.11
CA GLY A 444 -29.25 -17.59 14.83
C GLY A 444 -28.40 -17.79 16.09
N GLU A 445 -27.36 -18.63 16.00
CA GLU A 445 -26.42 -18.83 17.10
C GLU A 445 -25.45 -17.65 17.24
N PHE A 446 -25.02 -17.39 18.48
CA PHE A 446 -23.98 -16.43 18.82
C PHE A 446 -22.67 -17.19 19.05
N SER A 447 -21.79 -17.17 18.05
CA SER A 447 -20.53 -17.94 18.02
C SER A 447 -19.31 -17.17 18.55
N GLY A 448 -19.51 -15.93 19.01
CA GLY A 448 -18.46 -15.07 19.55
C GLY A 448 -18.25 -15.27 21.05
N TRP A 449 -17.00 -15.32 21.49
CA TRP A 449 -16.61 -15.50 22.89
C TRP A 449 -15.68 -14.41 23.35
N ASP A 450 -15.85 -13.95 24.58
CA ASP A 450 -15.05 -12.89 25.16
C ASP A 450 -13.97 -13.43 26.08
N ARG A 451 -12.79 -12.82 26.05
CA ARG A 451 -11.68 -13.11 26.98
C ARG A 451 -10.95 -11.82 27.35
N TYR A 452 -10.64 -11.67 28.63
CA TYR A 452 -9.70 -10.67 29.11
C TYR A 452 -8.27 -11.19 28.98
N ARG A 453 -7.32 -10.28 28.74
CA ARG A 453 -5.90 -10.56 28.97
C ARG A 453 -5.66 -10.70 30.46
N ALA A 454 -5.01 -11.78 30.88
CA ALA A 454 -4.67 -12.00 32.29
C ALA A 454 -3.67 -10.92 32.75
N ASN A 455 -4.03 -10.19 33.80
CA ASN A 455 -3.23 -9.11 34.35
C ASN A 455 -3.32 -9.09 35.88
N ASP A 456 -2.39 -8.38 36.53
CA ASP A 456 -2.24 -8.38 37.98
C ASP A 456 -3.47 -7.82 38.72
N VAL A 457 -4.18 -6.85 38.12
CA VAL A 457 -5.41 -6.29 38.69
C VAL A 457 -6.53 -7.33 38.68
N LEU A 458 -6.73 -8.02 37.55
CA LEU A 458 -7.72 -9.10 37.44
C LEU A 458 -7.35 -10.30 38.31
N ALA A 459 -6.07 -10.62 38.45
CA ALA A 459 -5.59 -11.66 39.36
C ALA A 459 -5.94 -11.33 40.82
N ALA A 460 -5.60 -10.12 41.26
CA ALA A 460 -5.82 -9.68 42.63
C ALA A 460 -7.30 -9.54 42.99
N THR A 461 -8.11 -8.96 42.08
CA THR A 461 -9.55 -8.77 42.29
C THR A 461 -10.33 -10.09 42.25
N SER A 462 -9.97 -11.02 41.36
CA SER A 462 -10.63 -12.34 41.29
C SER A 462 -10.36 -13.21 42.53
N ASP A 463 -9.16 -13.14 43.12
CA ASP A 463 -8.84 -13.82 44.38
C ASP A 463 -9.44 -13.12 45.62
N ALA A 464 -9.57 -11.78 45.59
CA ALA A 464 -10.09 -11.02 46.71
C ALA A 464 -11.61 -11.13 46.85
N SER A 465 -12.37 -10.92 45.77
CA SER A 465 -13.82 -11.05 45.74
C SER A 465 -14.31 -11.18 44.30
N TYR A 466 -14.54 -12.42 43.86
CA TYR A 466 -15.04 -12.68 42.52
C TYR A 466 -16.44 -12.10 42.28
N ASP A 467 -17.36 -12.19 43.25
CA ASP A 467 -18.71 -11.62 43.12
C ASP A 467 -18.67 -10.11 42.88
N THR A 468 -17.82 -9.39 43.61
CA THR A 468 -17.64 -7.95 43.40
C THR A 468 -17.02 -7.67 42.03
N LEU A 469 -16.09 -8.52 41.56
CA LEU A 469 -15.46 -8.38 40.25
C LEU A 469 -16.48 -8.58 39.12
N VAL A 470 -17.37 -9.57 39.27
CA VAL A 470 -18.46 -9.87 38.33
C VAL A 470 -19.39 -8.66 38.22
N ASN A 471 -19.84 -8.14 39.36
CA ASN A 471 -20.76 -7.01 39.44
C ASN A 471 -20.20 -5.71 38.87
N VAL A 472 -18.88 -5.50 38.90
CA VAL A 472 -18.26 -4.21 38.59
C VAL A 472 -17.53 -4.18 37.24
N MET A 473 -16.98 -5.31 36.77
CA MET A 473 -16.18 -5.33 35.53
C MET A 473 -16.49 -6.47 34.55
N ILE A 474 -16.89 -7.66 35.01
CA ILE A 474 -17.05 -8.79 34.06
C ILE A 474 -18.39 -8.71 33.34
N THR A 475 -19.49 -8.80 34.10
CA THR A 475 -20.84 -8.78 33.52
C THR A 475 -21.56 -7.47 33.79
N SER A 476 -21.02 -6.64 34.71
CA SER A 476 -21.69 -5.44 35.23
C SER A 476 -23.09 -5.74 35.79
N SER A 477 -23.27 -6.94 36.34
CA SER A 477 -24.55 -7.44 36.85
C SER A 477 -24.33 -8.47 37.96
N GLU A 478 -25.40 -8.83 38.69
CA GLU A 478 -25.36 -9.91 39.70
C GLU A 478 -25.21 -11.31 39.10
N TYR A 479 -25.27 -11.44 37.77
CA TYR A 479 -25.22 -12.71 37.07
C TYR A 479 -23.80 -13.08 36.67
N TYR A 480 -23.46 -14.35 36.88
CA TYR A 480 -22.14 -14.89 36.53
C TYR A 480 -22.00 -15.07 35.02
N PRO A 481 -20.77 -14.89 34.49
CA PRO A 481 -20.48 -15.19 33.08
C PRO A 481 -20.69 -16.68 32.77
N ILE A 482 -21.15 -16.99 31.55
CA ILE A 482 -21.41 -18.35 31.08
C ILE A 482 -20.22 -18.83 30.23
N GLY A 483 -19.67 -20.00 30.57
CA GLY A 483 -18.56 -20.63 29.85
C GLY A 483 -19.00 -21.44 28.62
N PRO A 484 -18.04 -21.97 27.83
CA PRO A 484 -18.31 -22.77 26.63
C PRO A 484 -19.07 -24.07 26.88
N ASP A 485 -19.09 -24.57 28.12
CA ASP A 485 -19.87 -25.74 28.51
C ASP A 485 -21.34 -25.41 28.83
N GLY A 486 -21.74 -24.15 28.65
CA GLY A 486 -23.08 -23.65 28.93
C GLY A 486 -23.37 -23.44 30.42
N LYS A 487 -22.35 -23.44 31.29
CA LYS A 487 -22.52 -23.26 32.74
C LYS A 487 -21.96 -21.93 33.21
N ALA A 488 -22.58 -21.40 34.26
CA ALA A 488 -22.08 -20.24 34.99
C ALA A 488 -20.72 -20.53 35.65
N ILE A 489 -19.75 -19.65 35.43
CA ILE A 489 -18.43 -19.68 36.07
C ILE A 489 -18.53 -18.96 37.41
N LYS A 490 -18.54 -19.72 38.51
CA LYS A 490 -18.92 -19.22 39.85
C LYS A 490 -17.75 -18.86 40.74
N THR A 491 -16.51 -19.12 40.33
CA THR A 491 -15.33 -18.85 41.14
C THR A 491 -14.27 -18.07 40.36
N GLY A 492 -13.54 -17.21 41.07
CA GLY A 492 -12.46 -16.42 40.47
C GLY A 492 -11.31 -17.28 39.94
N ALA A 493 -11.04 -18.42 40.57
CA ALA A 493 -10.01 -19.36 40.11
C ALA A 493 -10.39 -20.02 38.76
N GLU A 494 -11.64 -20.45 38.61
CA GLU A 494 -12.13 -21.01 37.34
C GLU A 494 -12.16 -19.95 36.24
N TRP A 495 -12.52 -18.71 36.56
CA TRP A 495 -12.55 -17.62 35.58
C TRP A 495 -11.16 -17.12 35.18
N PHE A 496 -10.25 -16.90 36.14
CA PHE A 496 -8.94 -16.32 35.86
C PHE A 496 -7.97 -17.32 35.21
N GLY A 497 -8.04 -18.60 35.62
CA GLY A 497 -7.29 -19.69 34.97
C GLY A 497 -6.25 -20.39 35.85
N PRO A 498 -5.31 -21.12 35.22
CA PRO A 498 -4.56 -20.66 34.04
C PRO A 498 -5.18 -21.02 32.68
N TYR A 499 -5.23 -20.05 31.77
CA TYR A 499 -5.50 -20.28 30.34
C TYR A 499 -4.53 -19.48 29.46
N SER A 500 -4.29 -19.99 28.25
CA SER A 500 -3.42 -19.38 27.25
C SER A 500 -4.09 -19.35 25.88
N ALA A 501 -3.78 -18.31 25.11
CA ALA A 501 -4.14 -18.19 23.70
C ALA A 501 -2.87 -18.08 22.83
N ALA A 502 -3.02 -18.15 21.50
CA ALA A 502 -1.90 -17.97 20.58
C ALA A 502 -1.21 -16.60 20.76
N GLY A 503 0.03 -16.48 20.27
CA GLY A 503 0.85 -15.29 20.51
C GLY A 503 1.54 -15.24 21.88
N GLY A 504 1.43 -16.31 22.68
CA GLY A 504 2.03 -16.41 24.01
C GLY A 504 1.28 -15.63 25.09
N GLN A 505 0.00 -15.35 24.82
CA GLN A 505 -0.82 -14.50 25.67
C GLN A 505 -1.56 -15.32 26.74
N ASN A 506 -1.41 -14.93 28.01
CA ASN A 506 -2.24 -15.45 29.09
C ASN A 506 -3.58 -14.72 29.11
N VAL A 507 -4.66 -15.48 29.29
CA VAL A 507 -6.04 -15.00 29.16
C VAL A 507 -6.93 -15.63 30.22
N THR A 508 -8.11 -15.04 30.43
CA THR A 508 -9.15 -15.63 31.28
C THR A 508 -9.88 -16.77 30.56
N ALA A 509 -10.80 -17.43 31.24
CA ALA A 509 -11.78 -18.32 30.62
C ALA A 509 -12.53 -17.56 29.51
N ALA A 510 -12.87 -18.27 28.43
CA ALA A 510 -13.83 -17.79 27.45
C ALA A 510 -15.20 -17.68 28.10
N PHE A 511 -15.91 -16.58 27.85
CA PHE A 511 -17.24 -16.41 28.40
C PHE A 511 -18.18 -15.64 27.47
N GLN A 512 -19.47 -15.75 27.76
CA GLN A 512 -20.54 -14.91 27.24
C GLN A 512 -21.37 -14.38 28.42
N GLN A 513 -22.11 -13.31 28.17
CA GLN A 513 -23.20 -12.90 29.05
C GLN A 513 -24.31 -13.95 29.04
N ASP A 514 -25.03 -14.10 30.15
CA ASP A 514 -26.17 -15.01 30.19
C ASP A 514 -27.26 -14.52 29.22
N LYS A 515 -27.57 -15.38 28.25
CA LYS A 515 -28.47 -15.07 27.14
C LYS A 515 -29.94 -15.06 27.56
N ASP A 516 -30.26 -15.71 28.69
CA ASP A 516 -31.62 -15.85 29.19
C ASP A 516 -31.98 -14.72 30.18
N VAL A 517 -31.09 -13.74 30.34
CA VAL A 517 -31.19 -12.65 31.31
C VAL A 517 -31.31 -11.31 30.61
N SER A 518 -32.22 -10.47 31.15
CA SER A 518 -32.34 -9.08 30.74
C SER A 518 -31.22 -8.22 31.34
N TRP A 519 -30.58 -7.39 30.53
CA TRP A 519 -29.59 -6.41 31.00
C TRP A 519 -30.24 -5.17 31.62
N ASP A 520 -31.54 -4.97 31.39
CA ASP A 520 -32.39 -4.01 32.08
C ASP A 520 -33.66 -4.70 32.57
N GLN A 521 -33.70 -5.05 33.86
CA GLN A 521 -34.81 -5.78 34.47
C GLN A 521 -36.18 -5.08 34.34
N SER A 522 -36.20 -3.79 34.00
CA SER A 522 -37.44 -3.03 33.79
C SER A 522 -38.02 -3.15 32.37
N SER A 523 -37.28 -3.74 31.43
CA SER A 523 -37.59 -3.77 29.99
C SER A 523 -37.32 -5.13 29.34
N GLU A 524 -37.98 -5.41 28.21
CA GLU A 524 -37.78 -6.64 27.41
C GLU A 524 -36.53 -6.57 26.53
N VAL A 525 -35.33 -6.45 27.13
CA VAL A 525 -34.05 -6.33 26.40
C VAL A 525 -33.01 -7.30 26.94
N TYR A 526 -32.39 -8.11 26.09
CA TYR A 526 -31.48 -9.19 26.51
C TYR A 526 -30.09 -8.98 25.94
N TYR A 527 -29.07 -9.54 26.58
CA TYR A 527 -27.68 -9.42 26.10
C TYR A 527 -27.49 -9.95 24.66
N ASN A 528 -28.28 -10.96 24.27
CA ASN A 528 -28.31 -11.50 22.90
C ASN A 528 -29.47 -10.93 22.04
N GLY A 529 -29.91 -9.71 22.36
CA GLY A 529 -30.96 -8.98 21.66
C GLY A 529 -32.36 -9.26 22.21
N VAL A 530 -33.24 -9.81 21.37
CA VAL A 530 -34.62 -10.15 21.74
C VAL A 530 -34.68 -11.54 22.37
N ASP A 531 -35.61 -11.73 23.32
CA ASP A 531 -36.02 -13.05 23.81
C ASP A 531 -36.31 -14.00 22.63
N PRO A 532 -35.68 -15.19 22.56
CA PRO A 532 -35.97 -16.19 21.52
C PRO A 532 -37.44 -16.61 21.46
N ASP A 533 -38.16 -16.55 22.58
CA ASP A 533 -39.59 -16.89 22.68
C ASP A 533 -40.52 -15.72 22.32
N SER A 534 -39.96 -14.54 22.02
CA SER A 534 -40.71 -13.34 21.64
C SER A 534 -41.47 -13.51 20.32
N THR A 535 -42.62 -12.83 20.22
CA THR A 535 -43.46 -12.85 19.00
C THR A 535 -43.08 -11.80 17.96
N VAL A 536 -42.08 -10.94 18.24
CA VAL A 536 -41.72 -9.77 17.42
C VAL A 536 -41.36 -10.15 15.98
N ILE A 537 -40.46 -11.13 15.78
CA ILE A 537 -40.18 -11.75 14.47
C ILE A 537 -39.95 -13.25 14.66
N LYS A 538 -40.92 -14.07 14.27
CA LYS A 538 -40.84 -15.54 14.42
C LYS A 538 -40.02 -16.25 13.34
N LYS A 539 -39.71 -15.57 12.23
CA LYS A 539 -38.98 -16.15 11.11
C LYS A 539 -38.21 -15.09 10.35
N ALA A 540 -36.99 -15.42 9.95
CA ALA A 540 -36.16 -14.59 9.09
C ALA A 540 -36.93 -14.12 7.85
N ILE A 541 -36.95 -12.80 7.63
CA ILE A 541 -37.70 -12.15 6.55
C ILE A 541 -36.92 -12.26 5.23
N PHE A 542 -35.60 -12.11 5.30
CA PHE A 542 -34.68 -12.27 4.17
C PHE A 542 -33.93 -13.59 4.29
N LYS A 543 -33.68 -14.24 3.15
CA LYS A 543 -32.79 -15.42 3.10
C LYS A 543 -31.33 -14.95 3.16
N PRO A 544 -30.39 -15.66 3.80
CA PRO A 544 -28.98 -15.26 3.87
C PRO A 544 -28.37 -14.87 2.51
N LYS A 545 -28.62 -15.67 1.45
CA LYS A 545 -28.15 -15.40 0.08
C LYS A 545 -28.69 -14.10 -0.56
N ASN A 546 -29.79 -13.57 -0.02
CA ASN A 546 -30.43 -12.33 -0.46
C ASN A 546 -30.00 -11.11 0.38
N ILE A 547 -29.02 -11.29 1.27
CA ILE A 547 -28.44 -10.21 2.07
C ILE A 547 -27.03 -9.91 1.57
N LEU A 548 -26.67 -8.63 1.50
CA LEU A 548 -25.32 -8.15 1.24
C LEU A 548 -24.94 -7.11 2.29
N VAL A 549 -23.78 -7.27 2.91
CA VAL A 549 -23.20 -6.22 3.77
C VAL A 549 -22.26 -5.34 2.94
N VAL A 550 -22.47 -4.03 2.95
CA VAL A 550 -21.61 -3.05 2.28
C VAL A 550 -20.83 -2.28 3.34
N THR A 551 -19.51 -2.18 3.17
CA THR A 551 -18.63 -1.42 4.06
C THR A 551 -17.62 -0.63 3.24
N ASP A 552 -16.88 0.26 3.90
CA ASP A 552 -15.66 0.90 3.38
C ASP A 552 -14.42 0.44 4.16
N GLY A 553 -14.49 -0.73 4.79
CA GLY A 553 -13.45 -1.27 5.66
C GLY A 553 -13.30 -0.57 7.02
N THR A 554 -13.96 0.56 7.29
CA THR A 554 -13.82 1.27 8.58
C THR A 554 -14.67 0.68 9.70
N CYS A 555 -15.52 -0.30 9.37
CA CYS A 555 -16.35 -1.06 10.30
C CYS A 555 -15.54 -1.57 11.51
N ALA A 556 -15.86 -1.08 12.70
CA ALA A 556 -15.16 -1.34 13.96
C ALA A 556 -16.13 -1.63 15.12
N SER A 557 -15.62 -2.24 16.20
CA SER A 557 -16.36 -2.52 17.44
C SER A 557 -17.68 -3.26 17.17
N ALA A 558 -18.82 -2.78 17.68
CA ALA A 558 -20.15 -3.36 17.45
C ALA A 558 -20.46 -3.63 15.96
N CYS A 559 -19.97 -2.81 15.03
CA CYS A 559 -20.10 -3.06 13.60
C CYS A 559 -19.36 -4.33 13.18
N GLY A 560 -18.14 -4.52 13.68
CA GLY A 560 -17.34 -5.72 13.45
C GLY A 560 -17.96 -6.96 14.08
N ILE A 561 -18.61 -6.84 15.25
CA ILE A 561 -19.36 -7.93 15.89
C ILE A 561 -20.55 -8.35 15.01
N LEU A 562 -21.41 -7.41 14.61
CA LEU A 562 -22.55 -7.70 13.74
C LEU A 562 -22.09 -8.32 12.42
N THR A 563 -21.12 -7.70 11.74
CA THR A 563 -20.60 -8.19 10.46
C THR A 563 -19.98 -9.57 10.61
N GLY A 564 -19.25 -9.82 11.70
CA GLY A 564 -18.69 -11.12 12.05
C GLY A 564 -19.75 -12.20 12.25
N LEU A 565 -20.86 -11.89 12.94
CA LEU A 565 -21.98 -12.83 13.11
C LEU A 565 -22.68 -13.13 11.77
N LEU A 566 -22.95 -12.10 10.98
CA LEU A 566 -23.59 -12.23 9.66
C LEU A 566 -22.73 -13.07 8.69
N THR A 567 -21.43 -12.85 8.68
CA THR A 567 -20.51 -13.56 7.77
C THR A 567 -20.19 -14.97 8.25
N ARG A 568 -19.71 -15.13 9.49
CA ARG A 568 -19.19 -16.41 10.00
C ARG A 568 -20.30 -17.40 10.35
N THR A 569 -21.44 -16.94 10.87
CA THR A 569 -22.54 -17.83 11.26
C THR A 569 -23.55 -18.03 10.13
N GLN A 570 -23.85 -17.00 9.35
CA GLN A 570 -24.92 -17.06 8.32
C GLN A 570 -24.40 -17.13 6.88
N GLY A 571 -23.07 -17.02 6.66
CA GLY A 571 -22.48 -17.06 5.32
C GLY A 571 -22.86 -15.87 4.43
N ILE A 572 -23.19 -14.72 5.01
CA ILE A 572 -23.60 -13.53 4.26
C ILE A 572 -22.39 -12.92 3.56
N ARG A 573 -22.57 -12.57 2.28
CA ARG A 573 -21.54 -11.95 1.44
C ARG A 573 -21.32 -10.48 1.82
N THR A 574 -20.08 -10.02 1.65
CA THR A 574 -19.65 -8.64 1.93
C THR A 574 -19.06 -7.95 0.71
N LEU A 575 -19.22 -6.62 0.64
CA LEU A 575 -18.63 -5.77 -0.37
C LEU A 575 -17.93 -4.58 0.30
N ALA A 576 -16.64 -4.38 -0.02
CA ALA A 576 -15.84 -3.26 0.47
C ALA A 576 -15.65 -2.20 -0.62
N LEU A 577 -15.89 -0.93 -0.26
CA LEU A 577 -15.70 0.24 -1.11
C LEU A 577 -14.35 0.92 -0.84
N GLY A 578 -13.62 1.29 -1.89
CA GLY A 578 -12.39 2.09 -1.81
C GLY A 578 -11.11 1.30 -1.59
N GLY A 579 -10.27 1.80 -0.68
CA GLY A 579 -8.94 1.31 -0.32
C GLY A 579 -7.81 1.88 -1.19
N ARG A 580 -6.59 1.42 -0.95
CA ARG A 580 -5.38 1.82 -1.69
C ARG A 580 -5.49 1.44 -3.16
N ARG A 581 -4.72 2.10 -4.01
CA ARG A 581 -4.74 1.90 -5.48
C ARG A 581 -4.08 0.57 -5.92
N LEU A 582 -4.69 -0.55 -5.56
CA LEU A 582 -4.20 -1.92 -5.77
C LEU A 582 -5.32 -2.82 -6.30
N SER A 583 -4.98 -3.78 -7.17
CA SER A 583 -5.89 -4.84 -7.61
C SER A 583 -5.74 -6.05 -6.68
N SER A 584 -6.20 -5.89 -5.44
CA SER A 584 -6.06 -6.86 -4.35
C SER A 584 -7.30 -6.83 -3.45
N PRO A 585 -7.55 -7.90 -2.66
CA PRO A 585 -8.66 -7.91 -1.72
C PRO A 585 -8.51 -6.81 -0.67
N MET A 586 -9.63 -6.48 -0.04
CA MET A 586 -9.74 -5.51 1.06
C MET A 586 -10.65 -6.13 2.12
N GLN A 587 -10.38 -5.91 3.40
CA GLN A 587 -11.24 -6.43 4.46
C GLN A 587 -12.58 -5.68 4.52
N ALA A 588 -13.65 -6.41 4.82
CA ALA A 588 -14.93 -5.78 5.14
C ALA A 588 -14.88 -5.07 6.50
N MET A 589 -14.10 -5.62 7.43
CA MET A 589 -13.88 -5.13 8.79
C MET A 589 -12.39 -4.86 8.99
N GLY A 590 -12.00 -3.61 8.78
CA GLY A 590 -10.63 -3.15 8.95
C GLY A 590 -10.40 -2.37 10.24
N GLY A 591 -11.44 -2.06 11.02
CA GLY A 591 -11.29 -1.52 12.37
C GLY A 591 -11.14 -2.59 13.43
N VAL A 592 -11.03 -2.16 14.69
CA VAL A 592 -10.91 -3.05 15.85
C VAL A 592 -12.09 -4.00 15.92
N LYS A 593 -11.81 -5.30 16.10
CA LYS A 593 -12.81 -6.34 16.33
C LYS A 593 -12.84 -6.79 17.81
N GLY A 594 -12.28 -5.96 18.70
CA GLY A 594 -12.40 -6.10 20.15
C GLY A 594 -13.83 -5.79 20.59
N THR A 595 -14.23 -6.38 21.71
CA THR A 595 -15.63 -6.43 22.16
C THR A 595 -15.95 -5.45 23.28
N LEU A 596 -14.92 -4.88 23.93
CA LEU A 596 -15.09 -3.84 24.93
C LEU A 596 -13.97 -2.80 24.90
N LEU A 597 -14.38 -1.54 24.91
CA LEU A 597 -13.52 -0.39 25.14
C LEU A 597 -13.72 0.09 26.58
N TYR A 598 -12.62 0.30 27.31
CA TYR A 598 -12.64 1.05 28.56
C TYR A 598 -11.88 2.36 28.41
N ARG A 599 -12.50 3.45 28.83
CA ARG A 599 -11.78 4.69 29.11
C ARG A 599 -11.04 4.55 30.43
N ASN A 600 -10.00 5.34 30.61
CA ASN A 600 -9.28 5.37 31.88
C ASN A 600 -10.21 5.77 33.05
N SER A 601 -11.22 6.62 32.81
CA SER A 601 -12.28 6.93 33.77
C SER A 601 -13.06 5.70 34.21
N ASP A 602 -13.42 4.82 33.27
CA ASP A 602 -14.24 3.63 33.53
C ASP A 602 -13.47 2.66 34.43
N ILE A 603 -12.17 2.49 34.19
CA ILE A 603 -11.26 1.68 35.01
C ILE A 603 -11.12 2.24 36.43
N VAL A 604 -10.97 3.56 36.59
CA VAL A 604 -10.90 4.20 37.92
C VAL A 604 -12.22 4.05 38.66
N SER A 605 -13.35 4.30 38.00
CA SER A 605 -14.69 4.12 38.59
C SER A 605 -14.91 2.68 39.03
N ALA A 606 -14.58 1.70 38.18
CA ALA A 606 -14.65 0.28 38.51
C ALA A 606 -13.75 -0.07 39.71
N THR A 607 -12.52 0.45 39.75
CA THR A 607 -11.60 0.22 40.87
C THR A 607 -12.17 0.76 42.19
N ALA A 608 -12.72 1.98 42.18
CA ALA A 608 -13.34 2.59 43.35
C ALA A 608 -14.59 1.83 43.81
N GLN A 609 -15.45 1.40 42.88
CA GLN A 609 -16.63 0.59 43.18
C GLN A 609 -16.25 -0.77 43.78
N PHE A 610 -15.23 -1.43 43.24
CA PHE A 610 -14.71 -2.68 43.78
C PHE A 610 -14.24 -2.52 45.23
N LEU A 611 -13.41 -1.50 45.49
CA LEU A 611 -12.91 -1.20 46.85
C LEU A 611 -14.05 -0.88 47.82
N SER A 612 -15.10 -0.19 47.34
CA SER A 612 -16.30 0.08 48.14
C SER A 612 -17.09 -1.21 48.43
N GLY A 613 -17.25 -2.10 47.44
CA GLY A 613 -17.96 -3.38 47.57
C GLY A 613 -17.32 -4.31 48.61
N ILE A 614 -15.99 -4.29 48.72
CA ILE A 614 -15.27 -5.12 49.70
C ILE A 614 -14.99 -4.40 51.03
N LYS A 615 -15.50 -3.18 51.25
CA LYS A 615 -15.15 -2.36 52.42
C LYS A 615 -15.39 -3.04 53.77
N GLN A 616 -16.34 -3.99 53.83
CA GLN A 616 -16.65 -4.77 55.03
C GLN A 616 -15.94 -6.13 55.09
N ASN A 617 -15.19 -6.52 54.04
CA ASN A 617 -14.48 -7.78 53.94
C ASN A 617 -12.98 -7.60 54.22
N GLN A 618 -12.59 -7.75 55.48
CA GLN A 618 -11.21 -7.54 55.92
C GLN A 618 -10.20 -8.52 55.27
N GLU A 619 -10.65 -9.74 54.93
CA GLU A 619 -9.81 -10.72 54.24
C GLU A 619 -9.49 -10.27 52.82
N ALA A 620 -10.52 -9.83 52.06
CA ALA A 620 -10.35 -9.29 50.72
C ALA A 620 -9.43 -8.06 50.69
N ILE A 621 -9.60 -7.14 51.65
CA ILE A 621 -8.73 -5.96 51.81
C ILE A 621 -7.27 -6.39 52.06
N THR A 622 -7.07 -7.40 52.92
CA THR A 622 -5.73 -7.91 53.23
C THR A 622 -5.08 -8.56 52.01
N LYS A 623 -5.85 -9.31 51.22
CA LYS A 623 -5.38 -9.89 49.94
C LYS A 623 -4.96 -8.79 48.95
N LEU A 624 -5.81 -7.78 48.73
CA LEU A 624 -5.52 -6.69 47.80
C LEU A 624 -4.30 -5.84 48.20
N SER A 625 -4.09 -5.60 49.50
CA SER A 625 -2.98 -4.75 49.95
C SER A 625 -1.60 -5.25 49.49
N LYS A 626 -1.46 -6.57 49.25
CA LYS A 626 -0.25 -7.21 48.72
C LYS A 626 0.04 -6.85 47.25
N SER A 627 -0.98 -6.42 46.50
CA SER A 627 -0.90 -6.09 45.07
C SER A 627 -1.24 -4.63 44.79
N SER A 628 -1.16 -3.75 45.81
CA SER A 628 -1.54 -2.33 45.71
C SER A 628 -0.84 -1.58 44.58
N ALA A 629 0.40 -1.94 44.24
CA ALA A 629 1.16 -1.33 43.15
C ALA A 629 0.62 -1.66 41.74
N ALA A 630 -0.20 -2.69 41.59
CA ALA A 630 -0.79 -3.06 40.30
C ALA A 630 -2.00 -2.19 39.92
N PHE A 631 -2.64 -1.55 40.90
CA PHE A 631 -3.87 -0.79 40.69
C PHE A 631 -3.59 0.59 40.09
N PRO A 632 -4.47 1.08 39.20
CA PRO A 632 -4.43 2.45 38.73
C PRO A 632 -4.60 3.41 39.91
N SER A 633 -3.90 4.55 39.85
CA SER A 633 -4.07 5.60 40.86
C SER A 633 -5.50 6.15 40.82
N LEU A 634 -6.09 6.36 42.00
CA LEU A 634 -7.35 7.08 42.16
C LEU A 634 -7.15 8.61 42.20
N GLU A 635 -5.90 9.05 42.27
CA GLU A 635 -5.54 10.47 42.16
C GLU A 635 -5.57 10.92 40.69
N ASP A 636 -5.70 12.24 40.49
CA ASP A 636 -5.68 12.83 39.15
C ASP A 636 -4.35 12.61 38.43
N ALA A 637 -4.41 12.57 37.09
CA ALA A 637 -3.23 12.44 36.25
C ALA A 637 -2.22 13.57 36.51
N PRO A 638 -0.90 13.29 36.54
CA PRO A 638 0.13 14.29 36.84
C PRO A 638 0.26 15.38 35.77
N LEU A 639 -0.24 15.10 34.56
CA LEU A 639 -0.37 16.00 33.41
C LEU A 639 -1.75 15.80 32.76
N LEU A 640 -2.28 16.85 32.15
CA LEU A 640 -3.54 16.82 31.41
C LEU A 640 -3.43 15.93 30.14
N PRO A 641 -4.54 15.32 29.68
CA PRO A 641 -5.90 15.47 30.21
C PRO A 641 -6.17 14.69 31.50
N LEU A 642 -7.10 15.19 32.31
CA LEU A 642 -7.56 14.48 33.51
C LEU A 642 -8.30 13.19 33.15
N VAL A 643 -8.29 12.25 34.09
CA VAL A 643 -8.89 10.92 33.96
C VAL A 643 -10.38 10.99 33.65
N ALA A 644 -11.09 11.89 34.34
CA ALA A 644 -12.54 12.02 34.27
C ALA A 644 -13.05 12.65 32.94
N GLY A 645 -12.17 13.12 32.07
CA GLY A 645 -12.55 13.69 30.78
C GLY A 645 -12.61 12.66 29.67
N ALA A 646 -13.42 12.92 28.63
CA ALA A 646 -13.48 12.09 27.40
C ALA A 646 -12.12 11.93 26.69
N SER A 647 -11.13 12.76 27.04
CA SER A 647 -9.76 12.71 26.52
C SER A 647 -8.77 11.97 27.42
N GLY A 648 -9.18 11.39 28.55
CA GLY A 648 -8.27 10.78 29.54
C GLY A 648 -7.46 9.55 29.07
N GLY A 649 -7.75 9.04 27.86
CA GLY A 649 -7.17 7.82 27.30
C GLY A 649 -8.12 6.63 27.38
N GLN A 650 -7.85 5.62 26.56
CA GLN A 650 -8.69 4.43 26.43
C GLN A 650 -7.88 3.20 26.01
N VAL A 651 -8.41 2.02 26.36
CA VAL A 651 -7.83 0.72 26.05
C VAL A 651 -8.89 -0.23 25.50
N ASN A 652 -8.43 -1.13 24.62
CA ASN A 652 -9.21 -2.27 24.17
C ASN A 652 -9.14 -3.35 25.26
N ALA A 653 -10.15 -3.40 26.14
CA ALA A 653 -10.09 -4.22 27.36
C ALA A 653 -10.43 -5.71 27.11
N LEU A 654 -11.22 -6.00 26.07
CA LEU A 654 -11.77 -7.33 25.82
C LEU A 654 -11.66 -7.70 24.34
N ASN A 655 -11.20 -8.92 24.06
CA ASN A 655 -11.12 -9.43 22.70
C ASN A 655 -12.14 -10.53 22.46
N GLY A 656 -12.67 -10.53 21.23
CA GLY A 656 -13.51 -11.61 20.72
C GLY A 656 -12.70 -12.80 20.17
N TYR A 657 -13.24 -13.99 20.36
CA TYR A 657 -12.77 -15.27 19.84
C TYR A 657 -13.94 -15.99 19.17
N THR A 658 -13.66 -16.97 18.32
CA THR A 658 -14.71 -17.79 17.70
C THR A 658 -14.71 -19.20 18.29
N SER A 659 -15.88 -19.83 18.34
CA SER A 659 -16.05 -21.19 18.90
C SER A 659 -15.12 -22.25 18.30
N ASP A 660 -14.75 -22.11 17.03
CA ASP A 660 -13.88 -23.04 16.30
C ASP A 660 -12.38 -22.88 16.62
N ASP A 661 -11.98 -21.78 17.25
CA ASP A 661 -10.58 -21.49 17.56
C ASP A 661 -10.45 -20.56 18.79
N LEU A 662 -10.88 -21.08 19.95
CA LEU A 662 -10.82 -20.36 21.24
C LEU A 662 -9.39 -20.18 21.77
N ASP A 663 -8.49 -21.10 21.45
CA ASP A 663 -7.08 -21.09 21.88
C ASP A 663 -6.15 -20.42 20.87
N GLY A 664 -6.67 -20.02 19.70
CA GLY A 664 -5.93 -19.31 18.66
C GLY A 664 -5.79 -17.81 18.90
N TYR A 665 -5.69 -17.06 17.81
CA TYR A 665 -5.60 -15.59 17.87
C TYR A 665 -7.00 -14.98 17.99
N PRO A 666 -7.15 -13.87 18.73
CA PRO A 666 -8.42 -13.16 18.79
C PRO A 666 -8.81 -12.67 17.39
N VAL A 667 -10.11 -12.53 17.15
CA VAL A 667 -10.65 -12.14 15.82
C VAL A 667 -10.07 -10.83 15.32
N HIS A 668 -9.64 -9.98 16.24
CA HIS A 668 -8.87 -8.75 16.03
C HIS A 668 -7.65 -8.91 15.12
N PHE A 669 -6.96 -10.05 15.16
CA PHE A 669 -5.79 -10.33 14.31
C PHE A 669 -6.08 -11.23 13.12
N ARG A 670 -7.34 -11.66 12.94
CA ARG A 670 -7.73 -12.51 11.80
C ARG A 670 -8.06 -11.66 10.59
N TYR A 671 -7.44 -12.00 9.47
CA TYR A 671 -7.68 -11.33 8.21
C TYR A 671 -8.97 -11.86 7.55
N GLU A 672 -9.92 -10.97 7.29
CA GLU A 672 -11.24 -11.32 6.72
C GLU A 672 -11.55 -10.46 5.49
N ALA A 673 -11.17 -10.94 4.31
CA ALA A 673 -11.40 -10.24 3.05
C ALA A 673 -12.89 -10.15 2.73
N ALA A 674 -13.33 -9.02 2.18
CA ALA A 674 -14.67 -8.88 1.61
C ALA A 674 -14.82 -9.72 0.34
N ASN A 675 -15.99 -10.29 0.07
CA ASN A 675 -16.30 -11.08 -1.14
C ASN A 675 -16.17 -10.25 -2.44
N CYS A 676 -16.41 -8.95 -2.37
CA CYS A 676 -16.22 -8.07 -3.51
C CYS A 676 -15.54 -6.79 -3.06
N ARG A 677 -14.69 -6.25 -3.92
CA ARG A 677 -14.15 -4.90 -3.76
C ARG A 677 -14.54 -4.06 -4.96
N LEU A 678 -14.97 -2.83 -4.71
CA LEU A 678 -15.19 -1.79 -5.72
C LEU A 678 -14.48 -0.50 -5.30
N PHE A 679 -14.14 0.34 -6.27
CA PHE A 679 -13.69 1.71 -6.06
C PHE A 679 -14.84 2.69 -6.28
N TYR A 680 -14.78 3.85 -5.62
CA TYR A 680 -15.78 4.91 -5.83
C TYR A 680 -15.74 5.42 -7.28
N THR A 681 -16.90 5.48 -7.93
CA THR A 681 -17.11 6.25 -9.17
C THR A 681 -17.52 7.67 -8.84
N GLN A 682 -17.52 8.58 -9.83
CA GLN A 682 -17.96 9.96 -9.58
C GLN A 682 -19.41 10.02 -9.10
N LEU A 683 -20.30 9.23 -9.69
CA LEU A 683 -21.71 9.20 -9.31
C LEU A 683 -21.91 8.70 -7.88
N MET A 684 -21.18 7.65 -7.48
CA MET A 684 -21.19 7.13 -6.10
C MET A 684 -20.79 8.19 -5.06
N THR A 685 -19.91 9.13 -5.41
CA THR A 685 -19.50 10.20 -4.48
C THR A 685 -20.53 11.32 -4.33
N LYS A 686 -21.52 11.37 -5.23
CA LYS A 686 -22.59 12.38 -5.23
C LYS A 686 -23.93 11.84 -4.75
N ASP A 687 -24.17 10.55 -4.98
CA ASP A 687 -25.44 9.90 -4.67
C ASP A 687 -25.17 8.52 -4.04
N VAL A 688 -25.67 8.33 -2.81
CA VAL A 688 -25.52 7.08 -2.07
C VAL A 688 -26.31 5.93 -2.73
N THR A 689 -27.40 6.24 -3.44
CA THR A 689 -28.20 5.22 -4.13
C THR A 689 -27.40 4.56 -5.26
N GLU A 690 -26.46 5.29 -5.87
CA GLU A 690 -25.54 4.72 -6.86
C GLU A 690 -24.56 3.72 -6.24
N GLN A 691 -24.13 3.94 -4.99
CA GLN A 691 -23.34 2.94 -4.25
C GLN A 691 -24.15 1.66 -4.06
N TRP A 692 -25.42 1.79 -3.65
CA TRP A 692 -26.31 0.65 -3.46
C TRP A 692 -26.66 -0.08 -4.76
N ARG A 693 -26.85 0.64 -5.88
CA ARG A 693 -27.09 0.04 -7.20
C ARG A 693 -25.92 -0.80 -7.68
N HIS A 694 -24.69 -0.27 -7.57
CA HIS A 694 -23.49 -1.02 -7.91
C HIS A 694 -23.29 -2.23 -6.99
N ALA A 695 -23.57 -2.08 -5.69
CA ALA A 695 -23.52 -3.19 -4.75
C ALA A 695 -24.54 -4.29 -5.09
N HIS A 696 -25.78 -3.90 -5.42
CA HIS A 696 -26.81 -4.79 -5.91
C HIS A 696 -26.37 -5.55 -7.18
N ASP A 697 -25.82 -4.83 -8.15
CA ASP A 697 -25.45 -5.43 -9.42
C ASP A 697 -24.26 -6.39 -9.29
N ALA A 698 -23.31 -6.08 -8.39
CA ALA A 698 -22.25 -7.02 -8.00
C ALA A 698 -22.85 -8.28 -7.35
N ALA A 699 -23.74 -8.11 -6.38
CA ALA A 699 -24.31 -9.20 -5.59
C ALA A 699 -25.24 -10.14 -6.38
N TRP A 700 -26.04 -9.60 -7.32
CA TRP A 700 -27.15 -10.34 -7.92
C TRP A 700 -27.33 -10.16 -9.43
N LYS A 701 -26.56 -9.30 -10.12
CA LYS A 701 -26.62 -9.15 -11.59
C LYS A 701 -25.32 -9.54 -12.32
N GLY A 702 -24.34 -10.09 -11.60
CA GLY A 702 -23.07 -10.55 -12.21
C GLY A 702 -22.15 -9.41 -12.64
N ALA A 703 -22.29 -8.21 -12.05
CA ALA A 703 -21.30 -7.16 -12.25
C ALA A 703 -19.94 -7.59 -11.68
N LYS A 704 -18.86 -7.05 -12.27
CA LYS A 704 -17.49 -7.45 -11.93
C LYS A 704 -17.01 -6.70 -10.68
N CYS A 705 -16.20 -7.38 -9.89
CA CYS A 705 -15.41 -6.84 -8.79
C CYS A 705 -14.00 -6.50 -9.28
N VAL A 706 -13.24 -5.76 -8.47
CA VAL A 706 -11.82 -5.47 -8.72
C VAL A 706 -11.06 -6.79 -8.89
N ALA A 707 -10.22 -6.88 -9.93
CA ALA A 707 -9.44 -8.08 -10.20
C ALA A 707 -8.54 -8.45 -9.01
N GLY A 708 -8.53 -9.74 -8.66
CA GLY A 708 -7.79 -10.23 -7.49
C GLY A 708 -8.47 -9.92 -6.16
N SER A 709 -9.68 -9.33 -6.15
CA SER A 709 -10.58 -9.43 -5.00
C SER A 709 -11.07 -10.86 -4.82
N THR A 710 -11.82 -11.08 -3.75
CA THR A 710 -12.41 -12.35 -3.33
C THR A 710 -13.60 -12.79 -4.19
N SER A 711 -13.42 -12.69 -5.50
CA SER A 711 -14.40 -12.99 -6.52
C SER A 711 -14.13 -14.35 -7.16
N ASN A 712 -15.12 -14.93 -7.80
CA ASN A 712 -14.97 -16.06 -8.72
C ASN A 712 -13.88 -15.76 -9.78
N ASP A 713 -13.38 -16.79 -10.46
CA ASP A 713 -12.32 -16.68 -11.48
C ASP A 713 -12.63 -15.68 -12.61
N ASP A 714 -13.92 -15.43 -12.86
CA ASP A 714 -14.39 -14.47 -13.85
C ASP A 714 -14.50 -13.02 -13.31
N ASN A 715 -14.06 -12.78 -12.07
CA ASN A 715 -14.18 -11.56 -11.28
C ASN A 715 -15.62 -11.16 -10.91
N THR A 716 -16.57 -12.08 -10.81
CA THR A 716 -17.89 -11.83 -10.16
C THR A 716 -17.83 -12.19 -8.69
N ILE A 717 -18.69 -11.59 -7.85
CA ILE A 717 -18.71 -11.93 -6.41
C ILE A 717 -18.92 -13.44 -6.21
N GLY A 718 -18.05 -14.05 -5.41
CA GLY A 718 -18.16 -15.46 -4.99
C GLY A 718 -18.77 -15.59 -3.60
N ASP A 719 -19.10 -16.83 -3.22
CA ASP A 719 -19.57 -17.15 -1.86
C ASP A 719 -18.39 -17.32 -0.89
N ASP A 720 -17.26 -17.86 -1.37
CA ASP A 720 -16.07 -18.09 -0.56
C ASP A 720 -15.20 -16.84 -0.40
N THR A 721 -14.50 -16.76 0.74
CA THR A 721 -13.51 -15.71 0.97
C THR A 721 -12.06 -16.10 0.61
N VAL A 722 -11.23 -15.15 0.17
CA VAL A 722 -9.81 -15.39 -0.12
C VAL A 722 -9.07 -15.38 1.21
N ALA A 723 -8.49 -16.51 1.56
CA ALA A 723 -7.63 -16.64 2.73
C ALA A 723 -6.41 -15.72 2.62
N TYR A 724 -5.86 -15.33 3.78
CA TYR A 724 -4.60 -14.60 3.81
C TYR A 724 -3.48 -15.40 3.11
N ASP A 725 -2.80 -14.77 2.17
CA ASP A 725 -1.68 -15.37 1.45
C ASP A 725 -0.45 -14.45 1.46
N LYS A 726 0.61 -14.88 2.16
CA LYS A 726 1.94 -14.21 2.15
C LYS A 726 2.51 -14.04 0.75
N THR A 727 2.10 -14.87 -0.20
CA THR A 727 2.63 -14.92 -1.57
C THR A 727 1.97 -13.92 -2.54
N THR A 728 0.96 -13.17 -2.09
CA THR A 728 0.40 -12.00 -2.80
C THR A 728 1.44 -10.91 -3.10
N ASN A 729 2.59 -10.90 -2.42
CA ASN A 729 3.65 -9.94 -2.71
C ASN A 729 4.69 -10.43 -3.75
N THR A 730 4.76 -11.72 -4.09
CA THR A 730 5.84 -12.27 -4.97
C THR A 730 5.35 -13.26 -6.02
N THR A 731 4.53 -14.24 -5.66
CA THR A 731 4.04 -15.27 -6.59
C THR A 731 2.91 -14.75 -7.46
N GLN A 732 2.02 -13.92 -6.91
CA GLN A 732 1.05 -13.18 -7.71
C GLN A 732 1.74 -12.17 -8.62
N LYS A 733 2.82 -11.50 -8.17
CA LYS A 733 3.61 -10.61 -9.03
C LYS A 733 4.26 -11.35 -10.19
N LEU A 734 4.83 -12.54 -9.95
CA LEU A 734 5.43 -13.37 -11.00
C LEU A 734 4.38 -13.96 -11.95
N ARG A 735 3.23 -14.42 -11.45
CA ARG A 735 2.12 -14.89 -12.29
C ARG A 735 1.49 -13.76 -13.11
N VAL A 736 1.21 -12.61 -12.48
CA VAL A 736 0.68 -11.42 -13.16
C VAL A 736 1.69 -10.89 -14.18
N PHE A 737 2.98 -10.80 -13.81
CA PHE A 737 4.06 -10.49 -14.74
C PHE A 737 4.09 -11.47 -15.89
N ALA A 738 4.10 -12.78 -15.65
CA ALA A 738 4.17 -13.80 -16.71
C ALA A 738 2.97 -13.69 -17.66
N ILE A 739 1.75 -13.54 -17.13
CA ILE A 739 0.54 -13.38 -17.95
C ILE A 739 0.57 -12.08 -18.75
N GLN A 740 0.93 -10.94 -18.14
CA GLN A 740 1.04 -9.65 -18.82
C GLN A 740 2.16 -9.66 -19.86
N TRP A 741 3.31 -10.23 -19.51
CA TRP A 741 4.47 -10.37 -20.37
C TRP A 741 4.16 -11.22 -21.60
N ILE A 742 3.48 -12.36 -21.43
CA ILE A 742 3.01 -13.17 -22.57
C ILE A 742 2.04 -12.34 -23.42
N LYS A 743 1.02 -11.71 -22.81
CA LYS A 743 0.02 -10.89 -23.55
C LYS A 743 0.65 -9.75 -24.36
N LEU A 744 1.74 -9.16 -23.89
CA LEU A 744 2.45 -8.09 -24.59
C LEU A 744 3.43 -8.63 -25.64
N THR A 745 4.24 -9.62 -25.27
CA THR A 745 5.43 -10.04 -26.04
C THR A 745 5.17 -11.21 -27.01
N TRP A 746 4.03 -11.92 -26.92
CA TRP A 746 3.81 -13.13 -27.73
C TRP A 746 3.93 -12.90 -29.24
N LEU A 747 3.47 -11.73 -29.73
CA LEU A 747 3.56 -11.39 -31.15
C LEU A 747 5.01 -11.17 -31.56
N ASP A 748 5.80 -10.49 -30.71
CA ASP A 748 7.21 -10.28 -30.96
C ASP A 748 7.96 -11.62 -30.97
N LEU A 749 7.67 -12.54 -30.04
CA LEU A 749 8.26 -13.88 -30.02
C LEU A 749 7.92 -14.67 -31.30
N LEU A 750 6.67 -14.59 -31.77
CA LEU A 750 6.25 -15.24 -33.00
C LEU A 750 6.99 -14.65 -34.21
N VAL A 751 7.05 -13.33 -34.33
CA VAL A 751 7.75 -12.64 -35.42
C VAL A 751 9.24 -12.94 -35.38
N MET A 752 9.87 -12.94 -34.20
CA MET A 752 11.27 -13.33 -34.02
C MET A 752 11.52 -14.76 -34.48
N ALA A 753 10.64 -15.70 -34.13
CA ALA A 753 10.75 -17.09 -34.56
C ALA A 753 10.61 -17.22 -36.09
N LEU A 754 9.67 -16.51 -36.70
CA LEU A 754 9.48 -16.48 -38.16
C LEU A 754 10.69 -15.88 -38.89
N ILE A 755 11.20 -14.75 -38.42
CA ILE A 755 12.37 -14.07 -38.98
C ILE A 755 13.63 -14.93 -38.80
N GLY A 756 13.81 -15.53 -37.62
CA GLY A 756 14.90 -16.47 -37.35
C GLY A 756 14.84 -17.69 -38.26
N GLY A 757 13.66 -18.30 -38.41
CA GLY A 757 13.41 -19.41 -39.34
C GLY A 757 13.69 -19.03 -40.79
N ALA A 758 13.22 -17.87 -41.24
CA ALA A 758 13.50 -17.34 -42.57
C ALA A 758 15.00 -17.10 -42.80
N THR A 759 15.73 -16.64 -41.78
CA THR A 759 17.19 -16.46 -41.83
C THR A 759 17.91 -17.78 -42.01
N VAL A 760 17.51 -18.81 -41.26
CA VAL A 760 18.07 -20.18 -41.39
C VAL A 760 17.77 -20.73 -42.79
N GLY A 761 16.53 -20.57 -43.27
CA GLY A 761 16.14 -20.97 -44.62
C GLY A 761 16.99 -20.29 -45.70
N LEU A 762 17.16 -18.97 -45.61
CA LEU A 762 17.99 -18.19 -46.52
C LEU A 762 19.47 -18.59 -46.45
N TYR A 763 19.99 -18.88 -45.25
CA TYR A 763 21.36 -19.35 -45.07
C TYR A 763 21.60 -20.70 -45.75
N HIS A 764 20.63 -21.62 -45.71
CA HIS A 764 20.75 -22.95 -46.32
C HIS A 764 20.39 -22.99 -47.81
N ALA A 765 19.77 -21.95 -48.37
CA ALA A 765 19.44 -21.87 -49.80
C ALA A 765 20.68 -22.05 -50.73
N PRO A 766 20.57 -22.76 -51.85
CA PRO A 766 21.70 -23.02 -52.75
C PRO A 766 22.18 -21.72 -53.43
N ILE A 767 23.52 -21.54 -53.53
CA ILE A 767 24.16 -20.33 -54.08
C ILE A 767 23.82 -20.08 -55.56
N PRO A 768 23.80 -21.09 -56.46
CA PRO A 768 23.55 -20.85 -57.89
C PRO A 768 22.15 -20.30 -58.21
N ALA A 769 21.24 -20.30 -57.24
CA ALA A 769 19.86 -19.85 -57.44
C ALA A 769 19.69 -18.32 -57.37
N LEU A 770 20.70 -17.55 -56.94
CA LEU A 770 20.57 -16.11 -56.70
C LEU A 770 21.63 -15.24 -57.37
N VAL A 771 22.94 -15.54 -57.27
CA VAL A 771 24.03 -14.72 -57.87
C VAL A 771 25.27 -15.58 -58.20
N THR A 772 25.78 -15.48 -59.43
CA THR A 772 27.04 -16.09 -59.88
C THR A 772 28.21 -15.13 -59.70
N ARG A 773 29.34 -15.63 -59.18
CA ARG A 773 30.56 -14.84 -58.94
C ARG A 773 31.73 -15.39 -59.74
N THR A 774 32.55 -14.50 -60.28
CA THR A 774 33.78 -14.86 -60.98
C THR A 774 35.01 -14.49 -60.15
N PHE A 775 36.08 -15.29 -60.27
CA PHE A 775 37.39 -15.07 -59.66
C PHE A 775 38.50 -15.33 -60.67
N PRO A 776 39.61 -14.56 -60.64
CA PRO A 776 40.77 -14.85 -61.47
C PRO A 776 41.68 -15.93 -60.88
N ILE A 777 42.36 -16.69 -61.74
CA ILE A 777 43.29 -17.76 -61.31
C ILE A 777 44.74 -17.43 -61.66
N THR A 778 45.11 -17.40 -62.95
CA THR A 778 46.49 -17.18 -63.41
C THR A 778 46.53 -16.32 -64.68
N PHE A 779 47.63 -15.61 -64.91
CA PHE A 779 47.99 -15.04 -66.21
C PHE A 779 48.94 -16.02 -66.89
N ASP A 780 48.48 -16.68 -67.96
CA ASP A 780 49.29 -17.56 -68.82
C ASP A 780 50.33 -18.46 -68.10
N SER A 781 51.37 -18.91 -68.80
CA SER A 781 52.22 -20.07 -68.44
C SER A 781 53.11 -19.92 -67.18
N SER A 782 53.03 -18.81 -66.43
CA SER A 782 53.92 -18.56 -65.27
C SER A 782 53.49 -19.28 -63.98
N GLY A 783 52.20 -19.59 -63.82
CA GLY A 783 51.65 -20.21 -62.61
C GLY A 783 51.46 -19.26 -61.42
N ASP A 784 51.62 -17.94 -61.61
CA ASP A 784 51.45 -16.94 -60.55
C ASP A 784 49.98 -16.76 -60.16
N ILE A 785 49.70 -16.72 -58.85
CA ILE A 785 48.37 -16.49 -58.30
C ILE A 785 48.05 -14.99 -58.33
N ILE A 786 47.00 -14.61 -59.06
CA ILE A 786 46.61 -13.20 -59.26
C ILE A 786 46.19 -12.52 -57.96
N TYR A 787 45.50 -13.25 -57.09
CA TYR A 787 45.09 -12.77 -55.76
C TYR A 787 45.60 -13.70 -54.66
N PRO A 788 46.86 -13.51 -54.22
CA PRO A 788 47.47 -14.31 -53.15
C PRO A 788 46.68 -14.26 -51.85
N GLN A 789 45.88 -13.21 -51.62
CA GLN A 789 45.03 -13.10 -50.44
C GLN A 789 43.94 -14.18 -50.33
N TRP A 790 43.65 -14.93 -51.39
CA TRP A 790 42.71 -16.06 -51.40
C TRP A 790 43.39 -17.44 -51.38
N ALA A 791 44.72 -17.47 -51.30
CA ALA A 791 45.54 -18.67 -51.34
C ALA A 791 46.04 -19.14 -49.96
N TYR A 792 45.46 -18.66 -48.85
CA TYR A 792 45.81 -19.16 -47.53
C TYR A 792 45.33 -20.61 -47.35
N PRO A 793 46.02 -21.44 -46.55
CA PRO A 793 45.56 -22.80 -46.29
C PRO A 793 44.29 -22.79 -45.42
N TYR A 794 43.38 -23.73 -45.65
CA TYR A 794 42.20 -23.95 -44.83
C TYR A 794 42.60 -24.55 -43.47
N ARG A 795 42.42 -23.76 -42.40
CA ARG A 795 42.82 -24.12 -41.03
C ARG A 795 41.66 -24.55 -40.12
N GLY A 796 40.43 -24.61 -40.66
CA GLY A 796 39.22 -24.67 -39.84
C GLY A 796 38.93 -23.34 -39.14
N TRP A 797 37.86 -23.28 -38.33
CA TRP A 797 37.51 -22.06 -37.57
C TRP A 797 37.84 -22.26 -36.10
N ILE A 798 38.51 -21.28 -35.48
CA ILE A 798 38.81 -21.31 -34.04
C ILE A 798 37.49 -21.27 -33.24
N ILE A 799 36.57 -20.40 -33.66
CA ILE A 799 35.22 -20.32 -33.10
C ILE A 799 34.22 -20.63 -34.20
N PRO A 800 33.44 -21.71 -34.12
CA PRO A 800 32.36 -21.98 -35.06
C PRO A 800 31.30 -20.86 -35.08
N SER A 801 30.67 -20.57 -36.23
CA SER A 801 29.68 -19.48 -36.33
C SER A 801 28.51 -19.62 -35.35
N TRP A 802 27.99 -20.84 -35.16
CA TRP A 802 26.88 -21.08 -34.22
C TRP A 802 27.31 -20.80 -32.77
N LEU A 803 28.54 -21.15 -32.42
CA LEU A 803 29.09 -20.93 -31.09
C LEU A 803 29.34 -19.45 -30.85
N SER A 804 29.83 -18.72 -31.85
CA SER A 804 29.96 -17.25 -31.78
C SER A 804 28.61 -16.58 -31.54
N GLY A 805 27.56 -17.02 -32.24
CA GLY A 805 26.19 -16.53 -32.03
C GLY A 805 25.68 -16.83 -30.62
N LEU A 806 25.88 -18.06 -30.15
CA LEU A 806 25.50 -18.48 -28.80
C LEU A 806 26.21 -17.67 -27.71
N ILE A 807 27.53 -17.49 -27.82
CA ILE A 807 28.33 -16.69 -26.88
C ILE A 807 27.84 -15.24 -26.85
N SER A 808 27.54 -14.67 -28.02
CA SER A 808 27.08 -13.28 -28.15
C SER A 808 25.68 -13.04 -27.57
N ILE A 809 24.90 -14.09 -27.32
CA ILE A 809 23.58 -14.02 -26.66
C ILE A 809 23.71 -14.43 -25.18
N ALA A 810 24.31 -15.58 -24.90
CA ALA A 810 24.37 -16.18 -23.58
C ALA A 810 25.19 -15.33 -22.58
N VAL A 811 26.33 -14.78 -23.00
CA VAL A 811 27.17 -13.97 -22.10
C VAL A 811 26.43 -12.71 -21.64
N PRO A 812 25.83 -11.88 -22.52
CA PRO A 812 24.99 -10.77 -22.06
C PRO A 812 23.85 -11.19 -21.13
N ILE A 813 23.12 -12.27 -21.46
CA ILE A 813 22.01 -12.76 -20.62
C ILE A 813 22.50 -13.10 -19.21
N LEU A 814 23.61 -13.81 -19.08
CA LEU A 814 24.18 -14.15 -17.77
C LEU A 814 24.53 -12.89 -16.96
N VAL A 815 25.07 -11.85 -17.61
CA VAL A 815 25.37 -10.57 -16.96
C VAL A 815 24.08 -9.87 -16.50
N TYR A 816 23.03 -9.84 -17.33
CA TYR A 816 21.75 -9.22 -16.94
C TYR A 816 21.08 -9.95 -15.78
N LEU A 817 21.14 -11.28 -15.77
CA LEU A 817 20.60 -12.12 -14.69
C LEU A 817 21.40 -11.93 -13.39
N ALA A 818 22.73 -11.93 -13.46
CA ALA A 818 23.59 -11.66 -12.30
C ALA A 818 23.33 -10.26 -11.72
N ALA A 819 23.09 -9.26 -12.57
CA ALA A 819 22.76 -7.91 -12.12
C ALA A 819 21.42 -7.80 -11.38
N GLN A 820 20.50 -8.78 -11.54
CA GLN A 820 19.24 -8.78 -10.81
C GLN A 820 19.40 -8.96 -9.31
N VAL A 821 20.56 -9.44 -8.82
CA VAL A 821 20.89 -9.42 -7.40
C VAL A 821 20.75 -8.00 -6.81
N ARG A 822 21.04 -6.97 -7.62
CA ARG A 822 20.99 -5.56 -7.18
C ARG A 822 19.86 -4.74 -7.78
N ILE A 823 19.54 -4.93 -9.06
CA ILE A 823 18.51 -4.17 -9.79
C ILE A 823 17.10 -4.68 -9.45
N LYS A 824 16.94 -6.00 -9.30
CA LYS A 824 15.71 -6.68 -8.89
C LYS A 824 14.45 -6.28 -9.71
N SER A 825 14.60 -6.04 -11.02
CA SER A 825 13.50 -5.63 -11.90
C SER A 825 13.31 -6.64 -13.04
N ALA A 826 12.19 -7.37 -13.01
CA ALA A 826 11.85 -8.36 -14.04
C ALA A 826 11.64 -7.71 -15.43
N TRP A 827 11.08 -6.49 -15.48
CA TRP A 827 10.95 -5.74 -16.74
C TRP A 827 12.28 -5.27 -17.30
N ASP A 828 13.22 -4.87 -16.45
CA ASP A 828 14.56 -4.49 -16.93
C ASP A 828 15.30 -5.70 -17.50
N ALA A 829 15.28 -6.83 -16.77
CA ALA A 829 15.86 -8.08 -17.24
C ALA A 829 15.26 -8.52 -18.58
N SER A 830 13.93 -8.50 -18.68
CA SER A 830 13.22 -8.83 -19.92
C SER A 830 13.64 -7.93 -21.08
N ASN A 831 13.63 -6.60 -20.89
CA ASN A 831 13.98 -5.66 -21.96
C ASN A 831 15.44 -5.81 -22.41
N ALA A 832 16.36 -6.05 -21.48
CA ALA A 832 17.76 -6.31 -21.81
C ALA A 832 17.94 -7.60 -22.62
N ILE A 833 17.27 -8.69 -22.20
CA ILE A 833 17.31 -10.00 -22.88
C ILE A 833 16.69 -9.89 -24.27
N VAL A 834 15.44 -9.45 -24.36
CA VAL A 834 14.70 -9.36 -25.63
C VAL A 834 15.39 -8.39 -26.59
N GLY A 835 15.82 -7.22 -26.10
CA GLY A 835 16.56 -6.23 -26.91
C GLY A 835 17.89 -6.77 -27.46
N THR A 836 18.63 -7.55 -26.65
CA THR A 836 19.86 -8.21 -27.13
C THR A 836 19.55 -9.23 -28.22
N VAL A 837 18.50 -10.03 -28.04
CA VAL A 837 18.09 -11.03 -29.04
C VAL A 837 17.59 -10.34 -30.32
N TRP A 838 16.85 -9.23 -30.22
CA TRP A 838 16.47 -8.41 -31.37
C TRP A 838 17.69 -7.93 -32.17
N ALA A 839 18.69 -7.37 -31.50
CA ALA A 839 19.91 -6.91 -32.14
C ALA A 839 20.60 -8.04 -32.94
N VAL A 840 20.71 -9.22 -32.34
CA VAL A 840 21.38 -10.37 -32.96
C VAL A 840 20.55 -10.96 -34.10
N ILE A 841 19.22 -11.12 -33.94
CA ILE A 841 18.35 -11.65 -35.00
C ILE A 841 18.31 -10.70 -36.19
N LEU A 842 18.06 -9.40 -35.97
CA LEU A 842 18.00 -8.42 -37.06
C LEU A 842 19.35 -8.29 -37.77
N GLY A 843 20.45 -8.27 -37.01
CA GLY A 843 21.80 -8.30 -37.58
C GLY A 843 22.05 -9.58 -38.40
N SER A 844 21.59 -10.73 -37.90
CA SER A 844 21.72 -12.02 -38.59
C SER A 844 20.94 -12.07 -39.90
N VAL A 845 19.71 -11.56 -39.93
CA VAL A 845 18.90 -11.49 -41.16
C VAL A 845 19.60 -10.60 -42.19
N PHE A 846 20.02 -9.41 -41.76
CA PHE A 846 20.64 -8.42 -42.63
C PHE A 846 21.95 -8.93 -43.22
N GLN A 847 22.82 -9.52 -42.38
CA GLN A 847 24.08 -10.09 -42.84
C GLN A 847 23.87 -11.31 -43.72
N VAL A 848 22.93 -12.23 -43.40
CA VAL A 848 22.69 -13.42 -44.22
C VAL A 848 22.15 -13.03 -45.59
N ALA A 849 21.27 -12.03 -45.67
CA ALA A 849 20.79 -11.50 -46.95
C ALA A 849 21.92 -10.96 -47.81
N LEU A 850 22.79 -10.11 -47.24
CA LEU A 850 23.98 -9.61 -47.95
C LEU A 850 24.95 -10.74 -48.30
N LYS A 851 25.06 -11.76 -47.45
CA LYS A 851 25.94 -12.91 -47.67
C LYS A 851 25.52 -13.77 -48.84
N GLN A 852 24.22 -13.98 -49.03
CA GLN A 852 23.73 -14.73 -50.19
C GLN A 852 23.75 -13.87 -51.46
N LEU A 853 23.32 -12.61 -51.38
CA LEU A 853 23.19 -11.72 -52.54
C LEU A 853 24.53 -11.16 -53.01
N VAL A 854 25.32 -10.56 -52.10
CA VAL A 854 26.61 -9.93 -52.43
C VAL A 854 27.72 -10.96 -52.36
N GLY A 855 27.87 -11.64 -51.21
CA GLY A 855 28.88 -12.69 -50.96
C GLY A 855 30.33 -12.26 -51.22
N GLY A 856 31.28 -13.20 -51.10
CA GLY A 856 32.69 -12.88 -51.28
C GLY A 856 33.61 -14.06 -50.96
N PHE A 857 34.80 -14.07 -51.55
CA PHE A 857 35.76 -15.16 -51.36
C PHE A 857 36.49 -15.04 -50.03
N ARG A 858 36.58 -16.15 -49.29
CA ARG A 858 37.37 -16.23 -48.05
C ARG A 858 38.87 -16.25 -48.37
N PRO A 859 39.73 -15.85 -47.42
CA PRO A 859 41.17 -15.92 -47.62
C PRO A 859 41.74 -17.31 -47.97
N TYR A 860 41.02 -18.39 -47.64
CA TYR A 860 41.38 -19.76 -47.98
C TYR A 860 40.68 -20.34 -49.22
N PHE A 861 39.95 -19.51 -49.99
CA PHE A 861 39.06 -19.98 -51.04
C PHE A 861 39.74 -20.89 -52.07
N LEU A 862 40.94 -20.54 -52.54
CA LEU A 862 41.64 -21.32 -53.58
C LEU A 862 42.06 -22.72 -53.09
N ASP A 863 42.44 -22.84 -51.81
CA ASP A 863 42.78 -24.12 -51.19
C ASP A 863 41.56 -25.05 -51.08
N VAL A 864 40.37 -24.49 -50.85
CA VAL A 864 39.11 -25.25 -50.82
C VAL A 864 38.58 -25.57 -52.22
N CYS A 865 38.65 -24.61 -53.14
CA CYS A 865 38.13 -24.77 -54.51
C CYS A 865 38.93 -25.80 -55.31
N GLN A 866 40.26 -25.80 -55.18
CA GLN A 866 41.17 -26.63 -55.97
C GLN A 866 40.82 -26.53 -57.48
N PRO A 867 40.97 -25.33 -58.06
CA PRO A 867 40.48 -25.04 -59.41
C PRO A 867 41.22 -25.84 -60.47
N ASP A 868 40.46 -26.44 -61.39
CA ASP A 868 40.98 -27.13 -62.59
C ASP A 868 40.38 -26.48 -63.84
N ILE A 869 41.20 -25.69 -64.53
CA ILE A 869 40.79 -24.91 -65.71
C ILE A 869 40.31 -25.81 -66.86
N SER A 870 40.77 -27.07 -66.92
CA SER A 870 40.33 -28.01 -67.96
C SER A 870 38.82 -28.30 -67.89
N LEU A 871 38.22 -28.16 -66.70
CA LEU A 871 36.79 -28.35 -66.48
C LEU A 871 35.93 -27.22 -67.06
N ALA A 872 36.51 -26.06 -67.38
CA ALA A 872 35.78 -24.92 -67.95
C ALA A 872 35.13 -25.26 -69.30
N GLY A 873 35.74 -26.15 -70.09
CA GLY A 873 35.17 -26.61 -71.36
C GLY A 873 33.95 -27.53 -71.21
N GLU A 874 33.85 -28.26 -70.09
CA GLU A 874 32.82 -29.27 -69.84
C GLU A 874 31.70 -28.81 -68.89
N ARG A 875 31.99 -27.85 -67.99
CA ARG A 875 31.12 -27.52 -66.85
C ARG A 875 30.62 -26.06 -66.79
N ASN A 876 30.85 -25.25 -67.83
CA ASN A 876 30.45 -23.84 -67.88
C ASN A 876 28.92 -23.64 -67.94
N ARG A 877 28.24 -23.89 -66.83
CA ARG A 877 26.77 -23.79 -66.70
C ARG A 877 26.29 -22.35 -66.72
N THR A 878 27.15 -21.44 -66.32
CA THR A 878 26.82 -20.02 -66.14
C THR A 878 27.15 -19.16 -67.36
N GLY A 879 27.94 -19.67 -68.31
CA GLY A 879 28.47 -18.91 -69.44
C GLY A 879 29.55 -17.89 -69.07
N LEU A 880 30.05 -17.94 -67.82
CA LEU A 880 30.96 -16.95 -67.24
C LEU A 880 32.34 -17.53 -66.90
N ASP A 881 32.67 -18.72 -67.38
CA ASP A 881 34.01 -19.27 -67.30
C ASP A 881 34.89 -18.80 -68.46
N GLY A 882 36.10 -18.34 -68.16
CA GLY A 882 37.05 -17.83 -69.14
C GLY A 882 36.66 -16.48 -69.73
N VAL A 883 36.01 -15.60 -68.95
CA VAL A 883 35.53 -14.28 -69.44
C VAL A 883 36.38 -13.12 -68.90
N GLY A 884 36.02 -11.89 -69.25
CA GLY A 884 36.69 -10.68 -68.75
C GLY A 884 38.01 -10.35 -69.47
N PHE A 885 38.75 -9.37 -68.93
CA PHE A 885 40.03 -8.93 -69.48
C PHE A 885 41.03 -10.09 -69.46
N GLN A 886 41.60 -10.43 -70.62
CA GLN A 886 42.49 -11.59 -70.82
C GLN A 886 41.86 -12.98 -70.53
N GLN A 887 40.52 -13.07 -70.44
CA GLN A 887 39.79 -14.35 -70.28
C GLN A 887 40.17 -15.14 -69.01
N ILE A 888 40.62 -14.45 -67.97
CA ILE A 888 41.15 -15.05 -66.74
C ILE A 888 40.09 -15.29 -65.66
N MET A 889 38.83 -14.88 -65.88
CA MET A 889 37.79 -14.92 -64.86
C MET A 889 36.96 -16.21 -64.97
N TYR A 890 36.84 -16.94 -63.87
CA TYR A 890 36.14 -18.23 -63.80
C TYR A 890 35.15 -18.28 -62.65
N THR A 891 34.15 -19.15 -62.73
CA THR A 891 33.17 -19.40 -61.68
C THR A 891 33.54 -20.63 -60.85
N ILE A 892 32.72 -20.98 -59.86
CA ILE A 892 32.96 -22.17 -59.04
C ILE A 892 32.76 -23.49 -59.79
N ASP A 893 32.30 -23.47 -61.04
CA ASP A 893 32.06 -24.65 -61.88
C ASP A 893 33.36 -25.45 -62.16
N ILE A 894 34.51 -24.77 -62.11
CA ILE A 894 35.85 -25.36 -62.30
C ILE A 894 36.48 -25.90 -61.00
N CYS A 895 35.83 -25.75 -59.85
CA CYS A 895 36.34 -26.30 -58.58
C CYS A 895 36.20 -27.83 -58.55
N THR A 896 37.23 -28.55 -58.12
CA THR A 896 37.21 -30.02 -58.00
C THR A 896 36.63 -30.53 -56.67
N GLN A 897 36.40 -29.63 -55.72
CA GLN A 897 35.84 -29.92 -54.40
C GLN A 897 34.49 -30.64 -54.47
N LYS A 898 34.41 -31.84 -53.87
CA LYS A 898 33.17 -32.64 -53.84
C LYS A 898 32.21 -32.23 -52.73
N ASP A 899 32.71 -31.62 -51.66
CA ASP A 899 31.89 -31.13 -50.55
C ASP A 899 31.32 -29.74 -50.87
N TYR A 900 30.06 -29.73 -51.33
CA TYR A 900 29.35 -28.49 -51.66
C TYR A 900 29.21 -27.54 -50.47
N ALA A 901 29.07 -28.05 -49.24
CA ALA A 901 28.94 -27.19 -48.05
C ALA A 901 30.25 -26.45 -47.76
N LYS A 902 31.41 -27.12 -47.91
CA LYS A 902 32.72 -26.47 -47.82
C LYS A 902 32.92 -25.42 -48.90
N LEU A 903 32.58 -25.73 -50.14
CA LEU A 903 32.69 -24.79 -51.26
C LEU A 903 31.76 -23.58 -51.07
N LYS A 904 30.51 -23.82 -50.65
CA LYS A 904 29.54 -22.76 -50.32
C LYS A 904 30.05 -21.82 -49.24
N ASN A 905 30.63 -22.38 -48.18
CA ASN A 905 31.21 -21.58 -47.11
C ASN A 905 32.39 -20.74 -47.61
N ALA A 906 33.21 -21.26 -48.52
CA ALA A 906 34.39 -20.57 -49.05
C ALA A 906 34.06 -19.34 -49.91
N VAL A 907 32.86 -19.29 -50.54
CA VAL A 907 32.40 -18.16 -51.37
C VAL A 907 31.41 -17.20 -50.68
N THR A 908 31.15 -17.41 -49.40
CA THR A 908 30.21 -16.61 -48.58
C THR A 908 30.91 -15.91 -47.41
N SER A 909 32.01 -15.21 -47.72
CA SER A 909 32.78 -14.44 -46.75
C SER A 909 32.07 -13.16 -46.32
N PHE A 910 31.66 -12.31 -47.26
CA PHE A 910 31.13 -10.97 -46.96
C PHE A 910 29.63 -11.00 -46.65
N PRO A 911 29.14 -10.29 -45.62
CA PRO A 911 29.87 -9.79 -44.46
C PRO A 911 30.06 -10.90 -43.39
N SER A 912 30.93 -10.67 -42.40
CA SER A 912 31.18 -11.66 -41.35
C SER A 912 29.99 -11.79 -40.37
N GLY A 913 29.45 -13.00 -40.25
CA GLY A 913 28.36 -13.31 -39.32
C GLY A 913 28.82 -13.34 -37.86
N HIS A 914 30.04 -13.82 -37.59
CA HIS A 914 30.67 -13.77 -36.26
C HIS A 914 30.84 -12.32 -35.77
N SER A 915 31.38 -11.45 -36.62
CA SER A 915 31.56 -10.03 -36.31
C SER A 915 30.21 -9.37 -36.04
N THR A 916 29.23 -9.63 -36.90
CA THR A 916 27.86 -9.08 -36.75
C THR A 916 27.23 -9.49 -35.42
N ALA A 917 27.23 -10.79 -35.09
CA ALA A 917 26.64 -11.29 -33.86
C ALA A 917 27.37 -10.76 -32.62
N ALA A 918 28.71 -10.74 -32.65
CA ALA A 918 29.53 -10.25 -31.55
C ALA A 918 29.27 -8.77 -31.26
N PHE A 919 29.30 -7.91 -32.28
CA PHE A 919 29.05 -6.48 -32.09
C PHE A 919 27.57 -6.15 -31.81
N ALA A 920 26.61 -6.98 -32.26
CA ALA A 920 25.22 -6.84 -31.87
C ALA A 920 25.00 -7.16 -30.38
N GLY A 921 25.47 -8.33 -29.92
CA GLY A 921 25.27 -8.80 -28.54
C GLY A 921 26.11 -8.02 -27.53
N PHE A 922 27.43 -7.97 -27.72
CA PHE A 922 28.33 -7.26 -26.82
C PHE A 922 28.22 -5.74 -26.94
N GLY A 923 27.84 -5.22 -28.11
CA GLY A 923 27.54 -3.78 -28.28
C GLY A 923 26.29 -3.37 -27.50
N PHE A 924 25.24 -4.19 -27.46
CA PHE A 924 24.09 -3.93 -26.59
C PHE A 924 24.50 -3.98 -25.12
N LEU A 925 25.29 -5.00 -24.72
CA LEU A 925 25.80 -5.12 -23.35
C LEU A 925 26.65 -3.90 -22.94
N PHE A 926 27.46 -3.36 -23.84
CA PHE A 926 28.22 -2.13 -23.64
C PHE A 926 27.31 -0.94 -23.34
N LEU A 927 26.25 -0.73 -24.13
CA LEU A 927 25.28 0.34 -23.92
C LEU A 927 24.54 0.17 -22.58
N TRP A 928 24.17 -1.07 -22.26
CA TRP A 928 23.50 -1.42 -21.02
C TRP A 928 24.38 -1.17 -19.80
N LEU A 929 25.65 -1.59 -19.82
CA LEU A 929 26.61 -1.33 -18.74
C LEU A 929 26.83 0.16 -18.55
N ASN A 930 26.97 0.94 -19.63
CA ASN A 930 27.09 2.39 -19.54
C ASN A 930 25.90 3.01 -18.79
N ALA A 931 24.68 2.60 -19.14
CA ALA A 931 23.47 3.11 -18.51
C ALA A 931 23.30 2.68 -17.05
N LYS A 932 23.62 1.43 -16.71
CA LYS A 932 23.45 0.91 -15.35
C LYS A 932 24.57 1.31 -14.40
N LEU A 933 25.81 1.41 -14.88
CA LEU A 933 26.95 1.87 -14.08
C LEU A 933 27.12 3.40 -14.11
N LYS A 934 26.37 4.11 -14.96
CA LYS A 934 26.42 5.56 -15.13
C LYS A 934 27.83 6.05 -15.47
N VAL A 935 28.47 5.36 -16.42
CA VAL A 935 29.87 5.64 -16.81
C VAL A 935 29.99 6.98 -17.51
N TRP A 936 29.06 7.31 -18.41
CA TRP A 936 29.02 8.59 -19.13
C TRP A 936 27.87 9.48 -18.64
N ALA A 937 27.77 9.63 -17.32
CA ALA A 937 26.82 10.53 -16.68
C ALA A 937 27.43 11.92 -16.39
N ASP A 938 26.68 12.78 -15.71
CA ASP A 938 27.08 14.14 -15.29
C ASP A 938 28.13 14.18 -14.15
N HIS A 939 28.82 13.07 -13.89
CA HIS A 939 29.85 12.97 -12.87
C HIS A 939 30.98 12.04 -13.28
N LYS A 940 32.13 12.17 -12.62
CA LYS A 940 33.33 11.37 -12.89
C LYS A 940 33.14 9.92 -12.39
N PRO A 941 33.17 8.90 -13.26
CA PRO A 941 33.08 7.51 -12.82
C PRO A 941 34.40 7.03 -12.20
N ALA A 942 34.33 6.00 -11.35
CA ALA A 942 35.52 5.28 -10.93
C ALA A 942 36.13 4.52 -12.14
N PHE A 943 37.46 4.48 -12.21
CA PHE A 943 38.17 3.88 -13.35
C PHE A 943 37.76 2.41 -13.60
N TRP A 944 37.49 1.63 -12.55
CA TRP A 944 37.05 0.24 -12.70
C TRP A 944 35.70 0.12 -13.43
N LYS A 945 34.78 1.09 -13.27
CA LYS A 945 33.50 1.11 -13.99
C LYS A 945 33.71 1.37 -15.47
N LEU A 946 34.64 2.28 -15.79
CA LEU A 946 35.04 2.56 -17.16
C LEU A 946 35.71 1.32 -17.79
N ALA A 947 36.66 0.69 -17.10
CA ALA A 947 37.33 -0.52 -17.57
C ALA A 947 36.32 -1.66 -17.81
N LEU A 948 35.43 -1.92 -16.84
CA LEU A 948 34.38 -2.94 -16.95
C LEU A 948 33.43 -2.68 -18.13
N ASN A 949 33.08 -1.41 -18.38
CA ASN A 949 32.23 -1.02 -19.50
C ASN A 949 32.83 -1.40 -20.85
N PHE A 950 34.16 -1.39 -21.02
CA PHE A 950 34.83 -1.74 -22.27
C PHE A 950 35.09 -3.24 -22.47
N VAL A 951 34.92 -4.08 -21.43
CA VAL A 951 35.13 -5.54 -21.51
C VAL A 951 34.29 -6.21 -22.61
N PRO A 952 32.98 -5.91 -22.79
CA PRO A 952 32.19 -6.47 -23.88
C PRO A 952 32.78 -6.16 -25.27
N LEU A 953 33.22 -4.92 -25.50
CA LEU A 953 33.79 -4.52 -26.79
C LEU A 953 35.13 -5.21 -27.04
N LEU A 954 35.97 -5.38 -26.00
CA LEU A 954 37.19 -6.17 -26.12
C LEU A 954 36.87 -7.62 -26.50
N GLY A 955 35.86 -8.23 -25.88
CA GLY A 955 35.39 -9.56 -26.24
C GLY A 955 34.97 -9.68 -27.71
N ALA A 956 34.20 -8.72 -28.22
CA ALA A 956 33.81 -8.68 -29.62
C ALA A 956 35.01 -8.55 -30.57
N VAL A 957 35.97 -7.68 -30.23
CA VAL A 957 37.21 -7.50 -31.01
C VAL A 957 38.07 -8.76 -31.01
N LEU A 958 38.18 -9.48 -29.88
CA LEU A 958 38.94 -10.73 -29.80
C LEU A 958 38.30 -11.84 -30.66
N ILE A 959 36.97 -11.95 -30.66
CA ILE A 959 36.25 -12.86 -31.58
C ILE A 959 36.58 -12.48 -33.03
N CYS A 960 36.54 -11.20 -33.37
CA CYS A 960 36.88 -10.73 -34.71
C CYS A 960 38.34 -11.01 -35.09
N GLY A 961 39.27 -10.78 -34.16
CA GLY A 961 40.70 -11.07 -34.34
C GLY A 961 40.95 -12.54 -34.65
N SER A 962 40.21 -13.46 -34.01
CA SER A 962 40.33 -14.90 -34.28
C SER A 962 40.08 -15.25 -35.75
N LEU A 963 39.19 -14.52 -36.43
CA LEU A 963 38.83 -14.71 -37.84
C LEU A 963 39.93 -14.30 -38.81
N THR A 964 40.85 -13.45 -38.36
CA THR A 964 42.05 -13.08 -39.13
C THR A 964 43.16 -14.11 -38.94
N ILE A 965 43.25 -14.69 -37.74
CA ILE A 965 44.27 -15.70 -37.40
C ILE A 965 43.99 -17.02 -38.13
N ASP A 966 42.74 -17.46 -38.16
CA ASP A 966 42.32 -18.68 -38.87
C ASP A 966 42.06 -18.46 -40.36
N ALA A 967 42.27 -17.23 -40.84
CA ALA A 967 42.06 -16.81 -42.22
C ALA A 967 40.62 -17.05 -42.71
N ALA A 968 39.63 -17.04 -41.80
CA ALA A 968 38.22 -17.25 -42.13
C ALA A 968 37.55 -16.05 -42.80
N HIS A 969 38.05 -14.83 -42.59
CA HIS A 969 37.49 -13.60 -43.16
C HIS A 969 38.57 -12.57 -43.50
N ASN A 970 38.30 -11.73 -44.50
CA ASN A 970 39.11 -10.55 -44.77
C ASN A 970 38.77 -9.44 -43.75
N TRP A 971 39.68 -8.49 -43.56
CA TRP A 971 39.47 -7.38 -42.63
C TRP A 971 38.20 -6.56 -42.96
N TYR A 972 37.87 -6.38 -44.24
CA TYR A 972 36.67 -5.65 -44.65
C TYR A 972 35.37 -6.42 -44.39
N ASP A 973 35.40 -7.76 -44.43
CA ASP A 973 34.25 -8.60 -44.05
C ASP A 973 33.93 -8.42 -42.56
N ILE A 974 34.97 -8.30 -41.75
CA ILE A 974 34.91 -8.09 -40.30
C ILE A 974 34.37 -6.69 -40.00
N VAL A 975 34.91 -5.64 -40.64
CA VAL A 975 34.47 -4.26 -40.44
C VAL A 975 33.01 -4.06 -40.85
N ALA A 976 32.61 -4.59 -42.01
CA ALA A 976 31.21 -4.52 -42.46
C ALA A 976 30.26 -5.26 -41.50
N GLY A 977 30.65 -6.45 -41.04
CA GLY A 977 29.90 -7.18 -40.02
C GLY A 977 29.78 -6.40 -38.71
N ALA A 978 30.88 -5.79 -38.25
CA ALA A 978 30.90 -4.98 -37.03
C ALA A 978 29.97 -3.77 -37.14
N ALA A 979 29.98 -3.08 -38.28
CA ALA A 979 29.10 -1.94 -38.54
C ALA A 979 27.63 -2.34 -38.49
N ILE A 980 27.25 -3.46 -39.13
CA ILE A 980 25.89 -4.00 -39.06
C ILE A 980 25.52 -4.31 -37.61
N GLY A 981 26.38 -5.01 -36.88
CA GLY A 981 26.15 -5.36 -35.47
C GLY A 981 25.95 -4.13 -34.58
N ILE A 982 26.81 -3.12 -34.71
CA ILE A 982 26.72 -1.86 -33.94
C ILE A 982 25.39 -1.15 -34.24
N VAL A 983 25.01 -0.99 -35.50
CA VAL A 983 23.75 -0.33 -35.86
C VAL A 983 22.55 -1.05 -35.23
N MET A 984 22.53 -2.38 -35.28
CA MET A 984 21.44 -3.17 -34.70
C MET A 984 21.44 -3.11 -33.17
N ALA A 985 22.60 -3.06 -32.52
CA ALA A 985 22.71 -2.87 -31.07
C ALA A 985 22.12 -1.52 -30.64
N PHE A 986 22.48 -0.43 -31.33
CA PHE A 986 21.97 0.92 -31.03
C PHE A 986 20.47 1.03 -31.26
N ALA A 987 19.98 0.50 -32.39
CA ALA A 987 18.56 0.51 -32.72
C ALA A 987 17.77 -0.28 -31.67
N ALA A 988 18.18 -1.52 -31.39
CA ALA A 988 17.51 -2.36 -30.40
C ALA A 988 17.56 -1.74 -29.00
N TYR A 989 18.70 -1.21 -28.58
CA TYR A 989 18.84 -0.55 -27.28
C TYR A 989 17.90 0.64 -27.14
N ARG A 990 17.84 1.52 -28.15
CA ARG A 990 16.92 2.67 -28.13
C ARG A 990 15.45 2.24 -28.18
N THR A 991 15.11 1.13 -28.80
CA THR A 991 13.73 0.61 -28.77
C THR A 991 13.36 -0.03 -27.44
N SER A 992 14.34 -0.56 -26.70
CA SER A 992 14.14 -1.18 -25.38
C SER A 992 14.28 -0.18 -24.21
N TYR A 993 14.98 0.94 -24.41
CA TYR A 993 15.29 1.94 -23.37
C TYR A 993 15.03 3.37 -23.85
N ALA A 994 14.66 4.26 -22.92
CA ALA A 994 14.16 5.61 -23.25
C ALA A 994 15.19 6.52 -23.94
N ALA A 995 16.49 6.27 -23.76
CA ALA A 995 17.57 6.99 -24.43
C ALA A 995 18.81 6.10 -24.60
N VAL A 996 19.71 6.49 -25.50
CA VAL A 996 21.04 5.84 -25.63
C VAL A 996 22.07 6.56 -24.76
N TRP A 997 22.21 7.88 -24.97
CA TRP A 997 23.26 8.68 -24.34
C TRP A 997 22.78 9.64 -23.25
N ASP A 998 21.50 10.04 -23.27
CA ASP A 998 20.98 10.92 -22.22
C ASP A 998 21.01 10.17 -20.90
N TRP A 999 21.96 10.52 -20.05
CA TRP A 999 22.25 9.85 -18.80
C TRP A 999 21.08 9.90 -17.83
N ARG A 1000 20.13 10.84 -17.98
CA ARG A 1000 18.92 10.91 -17.17
C ARG A 1000 17.98 9.75 -17.47
N PHE A 1001 17.87 9.34 -18.73
CA PHE A 1001 16.84 8.40 -19.18
C PHE A 1001 17.37 7.08 -19.75
N ASN A 1002 18.67 6.96 -20.03
CA ASN A 1002 19.23 5.79 -20.73
C ASN A 1002 19.08 4.44 -20.01
N HIS A 1003 18.85 4.47 -18.70
CA HIS A 1003 18.66 3.28 -17.87
C HIS A 1003 17.20 2.84 -17.74
N LEU A 1004 16.25 3.60 -18.28
CA LEU A 1004 14.82 3.41 -18.10
C LEU A 1004 14.25 2.48 -19.18
N PRO A 1005 13.79 1.27 -18.81
CA PRO A 1005 13.21 0.35 -19.78
C PRO A 1005 11.86 0.86 -20.29
N LEU A 1006 11.64 0.77 -21.60
CA LEU A 1006 10.37 1.10 -22.23
C LEU A 1006 9.40 -0.07 -22.10
N GLN A 1007 8.10 0.24 -22.07
CA GLN A 1007 7.06 -0.78 -22.16
C GLN A 1007 6.32 -0.62 -23.47
N GLN A 1008 6.20 -1.74 -24.18
CA GLN A 1008 5.49 -1.79 -25.44
C GLN A 1008 4.09 -1.29 -25.20
N ARG A 1009 3.64 -0.37 -26.05
CA ARG A 1009 2.34 0.31 -26.01
C ARG A 1009 2.34 1.63 -25.23
N ASP A 1010 3.24 1.88 -24.30
CA ASP A 1010 3.17 3.05 -23.41
C ASP A 1010 3.93 4.26 -23.94
N THR A 1011 3.40 5.47 -23.73
CA THR A 1011 4.22 6.65 -24.02
C THR A 1011 5.05 7.04 -22.83
N PHE A 1012 6.36 7.02 -23.06
CA PHE A 1012 7.33 7.62 -22.18
C PHE A 1012 7.28 9.14 -22.35
N ARG A 1013 6.97 9.88 -21.28
CA ARG A 1013 6.99 11.34 -21.25
C ARG A 1013 8.24 11.81 -20.50
N TYR A 1014 9.11 12.54 -21.19
CA TYR A 1014 10.31 13.14 -20.58
C TYR A 1014 9.89 14.28 -19.62
N GLY A 1015 9.99 14.06 -18.31
CA GLY A 1015 9.66 15.05 -17.27
C GLY A 1015 10.20 14.65 -15.89
N PHE A 1016 10.33 15.62 -14.96
CA PHE A 1016 10.91 15.44 -13.62
C PHE A 1016 10.20 14.38 -12.75
N ASP A 1017 8.94 14.06 -13.05
CA ASP A 1017 8.14 13.05 -12.32
C ASP A 1017 8.56 11.59 -12.64
N GLY A 1018 9.37 11.38 -13.69
CA GLY A 1018 9.91 10.08 -14.07
C GLY A 1018 11.13 9.64 -13.26
N ASP A 1019 11.72 10.52 -12.44
CA ASP A 1019 13.02 10.24 -11.79
C ASP A 1019 12.90 9.47 -10.47
N VAL A 1020 11.79 9.61 -9.73
CA VAL A 1020 11.76 9.19 -8.31
C VAL A 1020 11.53 7.69 -8.11
N ASN A 1021 10.79 7.03 -9.00
CA ASN A 1021 10.51 5.58 -8.91
C ASN A 1021 11.56 4.71 -9.61
N TYR A 1022 12.42 5.30 -10.44
CA TYR A 1022 13.32 4.56 -11.33
C TYR A 1022 14.81 4.76 -11.04
N ALA A 1023 15.17 5.70 -10.16
CA ALA A 1023 16.54 5.87 -9.67
C ALA A 1023 17.15 4.57 -9.10
N GLY A 1024 16.31 3.64 -8.62
CA GLY A 1024 16.71 2.33 -8.11
C GLY A 1024 17.10 1.26 -9.15
N GLN A 1025 16.89 1.50 -10.46
CA GLN A 1025 17.20 0.54 -11.52
C GLN A 1025 18.60 0.73 -12.13
N THR A 1026 19.58 1.07 -11.30
CA THR A 1026 21.00 1.25 -11.66
C THR A 1026 21.90 0.43 -10.73
N LEU A 1027 23.13 0.11 -11.17
CA LEU A 1027 24.14 -0.59 -10.38
C LEU A 1027 25.04 0.37 -9.57
N SER A 1028 25.03 1.65 -9.91
CA SER A 1028 25.86 2.67 -9.27
C SER A 1028 25.08 3.45 -8.21
N GLY A 1029 25.68 3.64 -7.03
CA GLY A 1029 25.19 4.48 -5.92
C GLY A 1029 25.55 5.98 -5.99
N SER A 1030 26.29 6.40 -7.02
CA SER A 1030 26.86 7.75 -7.11
C SER A 1030 25.79 8.80 -7.43
N VAL A 1031 25.89 9.98 -6.80
CA VAL A 1031 25.00 11.14 -7.04
C VAL A 1031 23.50 10.84 -6.79
N GLY A 1032 23.19 9.87 -5.92
CA GLY A 1032 21.80 9.52 -5.55
C GLY A 1032 21.09 8.54 -6.49
N TRP A 1033 21.73 8.13 -7.59
CA TRP A 1033 21.32 6.99 -8.41
C TRP A 1033 21.65 5.71 -7.65
N GLY A 1034 20.78 4.69 -7.64
CA GLY A 1034 21.02 3.36 -7.04
C GLY A 1034 21.20 3.32 -5.51
N ALA A 1035 21.37 4.46 -4.85
CA ALA A 1035 21.19 4.61 -3.42
C ALA A 1035 19.69 4.50 -3.12
N LYS A 1036 19.32 3.74 -2.08
CA LYS A 1036 18.11 4.11 -1.32
C LYS A 1036 18.41 5.54 -0.88
N ARG A 1037 17.72 6.54 -1.44
CA ARG A 1037 17.70 7.85 -0.79
C ARG A 1037 17.08 7.57 0.57
N ASP A 1038 17.91 7.47 1.59
CA ASP A 1038 17.49 7.58 2.98
C ASP A 1038 17.02 9.02 3.15
N TRP A 1039 15.72 9.22 2.90
CA TRP A 1039 14.93 10.01 3.83
C TRP A 1039 14.38 9.01 4.86
N PRO A 1040 14.23 9.42 6.13
CA PRO A 1040 14.42 8.56 7.30
C PRO A 1040 13.53 7.31 7.30
N HIS A 1041 14.10 6.24 7.86
CA HIS A 1041 13.96 4.83 7.47
C HIS A 1041 12.54 4.25 7.27
N GLY A 1042 12.43 3.31 6.31
CA GLY A 1042 11.31 2.38 6.16
C GLY A 1042 11.46 1.54 4.88
N GLY A 1043 11.75 0.25 5.03
CA GLY A 1043 12.23 -0.62 3.94
C GLY A 1043 11.24 -0.85 2.79
N LEU A 1044 11.71 -0.65 1.55
CA LEU A 1044 11.08 -1.20 0.35
C LEU A 1044 12.06 -2.16 -0.34
N ASP A 1045 11.73 -3.44 -0.27
CA ASP A 1045 12.24 -4.48 -1.13
C ASP A 1045 11.67 -4.30 -2.54
N SER A 1046 12.44 -3.64 -3.40
CA SER A 1046 12.87 -4.03 -4.75
C SER A 1046 12.06 -4.95 -5.70
N ALA A 1047 10.89 -5.49 -5.39
CA ALA A 1047 10.09 -6.32 -6.31
C ALA A 1047 8.81 -5.62 -6.81
N ALA A 1048 8.57 -4.35 -6.45
CA ALA A 1048 7.34 -3.62 -6.76
C ALA A 1048 7.40 -2.74 -8.04
N SER A 1049 8.53 -2.72 -8.76
CA SER A 1049 8.70 -1.87 -9.95
C SER A 1049 8.16 -2.52 -11.24
N SER A 1050 7.58 -3.72 -11.14
CA SER A 1050 7.27 -4.57 -12.31
C SER A 1050 5.82 -4.53 -12.83
N THR A 1051 4.97 -3.59 -12.42
CA THR A 1051 3.53 -3.64 -12.79
C THR A 1051 2.92 -2.31 -13.23
N MET A 1052 3.72 -1.25 -13.41
CA MET A 1052 3.25 -0.07 -14.13
C MET A 1052 3.69 -0.16 -15.59
N PHE A 1053 2.77 0.17 -16.49
CA PHE A 1053 2.90 0.53 -17.91
C PHE A 1053 2.22 -0.42 -18.94
N ALA A 1054 0.88 -0.37 -18.96
CA ALA A 1054 0.08 -0.62 -20.17
C ALA A 1054 -0.94 0.53 -20.42
N ARG A 1055 -0.48 1.50 -21.21
CA ARG A 1055 -1.04 2.48 -22.16
C ARG A 1055 -1.80 3.73 -21.71
N ARG A 1056 -1.17 4.91 -21.93
CA ARG A 1056 -1.72 5.96 -22.82
C ARG A 1056 -0.62 6.83 -23.46
N THR A 1057 -0.71 7.02 -24.78
CA THR A 1057 -0.23 8.15 -25.63
C THR A 1057 -1.10 9.39 -25.42
N SER A 1058 -0.78 10.63 -25.79
CA SER A 1058 0.36 11.57 -25.70
C SER A 1058 -0.24 12.93 -26.12
N ALA A 1059 0.26 14.05 -25.60
CA ALA A 1059 -0.28 15.40 -25.85
C ALA A 1059 0.67 16.28 -26.70
N SER A 1060 0.10 17.42 -27.13
CA SER A 1060 0.68 18.66 -27.66
C SER A 1060 0.98 18.71 -29.17
N GLY A 1061 0.57 19.83 -29.79
CA GLY A 1061 0.55 20.02 -31.24
C GLY A 1061 1.22 21.29 -31.74
N GLN A 1062 1.01 21.59 -33.02
CA GLN A 1062 0.90 22.96 -33.57
C GLN A 1062 0.42 22.95 -35.03
N THR A 1063 -0.34 24.00 -35.38
CA THR A 1063 -0.69 24.54 -36.72
C THR A 1063 -1.63 23.77 -37.66
N ARG A 1064 -2.91 24.20 -37.61
CA ARG A 1064 -3.83 24.55 -38.71
C ARG A 1064 -3.67 23.85 -40.08
N THR A 1065 -4.38 22.75 -40.28
CA THR A 1065 -5.03 22.41 -41.57
C THR A 1065 -6.33 21.66 -41.33
N LYS A 1066 -7.45 22.19 -41.86
CA LYS A 1066 -8.80 21.59 -41.82
C LYS A 1066 -8.80 20.20 -42.49
N ARG A 1067 -9.21 19.14 -41.78
CA ARG A 1067 -9.89 17.96 -42.35
C ARG A 1067 -10.72 17.28 -41.24
N ARG A 1068 -12.01 17.05 -41.53
CA ARG A 1068 -13.05 16.46 -40.66
C ARG A 1068 -12.84 14.94 -40.48
N ALA A 1069 -13.31 14.43 -39.31
CA ALA A 1069 -13.79 13.07 -38.97
C ALA A 1069 -12.90 12.23 -38.00
N PRO A 1070 -13.47 11.24 -37.26
CA PRO A 1070 -14.64 11.29 -36.36
C PRO A 1070 -14.33 10.76 -34.92
N LEU A 1071 -15.28 10.93 -34.00
CA LEU A 1071 -15.27 10.69 -32.53
C LEU A 1071 -15.03 9.23 -32.06
N GLY A 1072 -14.43 9.05 -30.86
CA GLY A 1072 -14.52 7.81 -30.05
C GLY A 1072 -13.51 7.66 -28.89
N ASP A 1073 -14.00 7.31 -27.68
CA ASP A 1073 -13.31 6.68 -26.52
C ASP A 1073 -12.52 7.51 -25.47
N GLU A 1074 -12.85 8.78 -25.28
CA GLU A 1074 -12.50 9.51 -24.05
C GLU A 1074 -13.75 10.07 -23.34
N ALA A 1075 -14.44 9.22 -22.59
CA ALA A 1075 -15.47 9.65 -21.65
C ALA A 1075 -15.19 9.06 -20.26
N VAL A 1076 -15.39 9.92 -19.26
CA VAL A 1076 -15.47 9.63 -17.82
C VAL A 1076 -16.66 8.73 -17.56
#